data_AF-A0A653ECN7-F1
#
_entry.id   AF-A0A653ECN7-F1
#
_cell.length_a   1.000
_cell.length_b   1.000
_cell.length_c   1.000
_cell.angle_alpha   90.00
_cell.angle_beta   90.00
_cell.angle_gamma   90.00
#
_symmetry.space_group_name_H-M   'P 1'
#
loop_
_entity.id
_entity.type
_entity.pdbx_description
1 polymer ?
#
loop_
_entity_poly.entity_id
_entity_poly.type
_entity_poly.pdbx_seq_one_letter_code
_entity_poly.pdbx_strand_id
1 'polypeptide(L)'
;MQMVDRLLDAVRVLDLSGADADAVTRLLADLGADVLKVEPPGGSAARQELPTLAGTSIAFAVHNANKRSAVLDPLNQDDRRQFLDLAATADIVVDSGLPGQAAAYGTSCAELADRYHHLVALSITDFGAVGPRSSWRATDPVLYAMSGSLSRSGPTTGTPVLPPDGIASATAAVQAAWAVLAAYYNRLRCGVGDYIDFSRFDAVVMALDPAFGAHGQVAAGIRGSDRWRGRPKNQDAYPIYPCKDGYVRLCVMAPRQWRGLRRWLGEPDDFQDPKYDVIGARFAAWPQISVLVAALFAERTMKELVAAGQEHGVPIAAVLTPSRILASEHFQAVGAITDTELVPGVHTRVPSGYFVVDEQRCGFRAPAPSAGQDEPRWLAAPTPTPAPSGRVGGYPFEGLRILDLGIIVAGGELSRLFGDLGGEVIKVESAQYPDGLRQARAGDAMSESFAWTHRNHLALGLNLRHTEGKEIFGRLVADADAVFANFKPGTLTSLGFSYQELHALNPRIVLAGSSAFGNRGPWSTRMGYGPLVRAATGVTRLWTSGATSSDALRHAFFDATTIFPDHVVGRVGAVLALAALIHRDRTGAGTHVHISQAEVVVNQLDTLFVTEAATGGRPALRDKPVTRRTPGGVDDTGVDLEWCSQPGAGGRSTPVGWSSGRPDEPPAGHPRGPPTDRPETAGRHGSSAHRPSTASGDGAGAVSPNPAGAATPGAAARSGHVGDLPAAAGHEPR
;
A
#
# COMPACT_ATOMS: atom_id res chain seq x y z
N MET A 1 11.74 -21.60 -27.86
CA MET A 1 11.17 -20.42 -27.16
C MET A 1 12.25 -19.97 -26.18
N GLN A 2 12.83 -18.77 -26.33
CA GLN A 2 13.80 -18.28 -25.33
C GLN A 2 13.07 -18.15 -23.99
N MET A 3 13.70 -18.61 -22.91
CA MET A 3 13.19 -18.30 -21.57
C MET A 3 13.33 -16.80 -21.37
N VAL A 4 12.21 -16.12 -21.11
CA VAL A 4 12.21 -14.72 -20.70
C VAL A 4 12.82 -14.69 -19.29
N ASP A 5 14.01 -14.14 -19.15
CA ASP A 5 14.68 -14.01 -17.84
C ASP A 5 13.80 -13.12 -16.95
N ARG A 6 13.25 -13.71 -15.88
CA ARG A 6 12.31 -13.01 -15.00
C ARG A 6 13.06 -12.22 -13.95
N LEU A 7 12.38 -11.26 -13.32
CA LEU A 7 13.02 -10.38 -12.35
C LEU A 7 13.63 -11.17 -11.18
N LEU A 8 12.88 -12.14 -10.64
CA LEU A 8 13.28 -12.96 -9.49
C LEU A 8 13.55 -14.44 -9.83
N ASP A 9 13.85 -14.80 -11.08
CA ASP A 9 13.93 -16.21 -11.55
C ASP A 9 14.99 -17.08 -10.81
N ALA A 10 15.92 -16.45 -10.08
CA ALA A 10 16.98 -17.09 -9.32
C ALA A 10 16.84 -16.93 -7.78
N VAL A 11 15.64 -16.56 -7.31
CA VAL A 11 15.29 -16.44 -5.87
C VAL A 11 14.49 -17.66 -5.44
N ARG A 12 14.92 -18.32 -4.36
CA ARG A 12 14.25 -19.50 -3.78
C ARG A 12 13.42 -19.12 -2.55
N VAL A 13 12.14 -19.42 -2.57
CA VAL A 13 11.22 -19.08 -1.47
C VAL A 13 10.59 -20.37 -0.93
N LEU A 14 10.81 -20.65 0.35
CA LEU A 14 10.13 -21.73 1.06
C LEU A 14 8.86 -21.16 1.70
N ASP A 15 7.71 -21.63 1.22
CA ASP A 15 6.38 -21.17 1.65
C ASP A 15 5.77 -22.17 2.62
N LEU A 16 5.54 -21.71 3.84
CA LEU A 16 4.90 -22.41 4.96
C LEU A 16 3.58 -21.71 5.36
N SER A 17 3.07 -20.82 4.52
CA SER A 17 1.99 -19.90 4.87
C SER A 17 0.60 -20.56 4.89
N GLY A 18 -0.29 -20.03 5.72
CA GLY A 18 -1.73 -20.27 5.64
C GLY A 18 -2.43 -19.28 4.70
N ALA A 19 -3.76 -19.40 4.59
CA ALA A 19 -4.60 -18.53 3.75
C ALA A 19 -4.35 -17.03 3.97
N ASP A 20 -4.10 -16.63 5.22
CA ASP A 20 -3.83 -15.25 5.64
C ASP A 20 -2.53 -14.63 5.06
N ALA A 21 -1.63 -15.45 4.49
CA ALA A 21 -0.33 -15.02 3.99
C ALA A 21 0.06 -15.61 2.61
N ASP A 22 -0.71 -16.54 2.05
CA ASP A 22 -0.44 -17.14 0.73
C ASP A 22 -0.22 -16.10 -0.39
N ALA A 23 -0.92 -14.96 -0.32
CA ALA A 23 -0.80 -13.86 -1.27
C ALA A 23 0.59 -13.17 -1.26
N VAL A 24 1.39 -13.30 -0.20
CA VAL A 24 2.72 -12.68 -0.10
C VAL A 24 3.70 -13.35 -1.05
N THR A 25 3.82 -14.67 -0.96
CA THR A 25 4.71 -15.45 -1.83
C THR A 25 4.17 -15.55 -3.25
N ARG A 26 2.84 -15.42 -3.46
CA ARG A 26 2.25 -15.26 -4.80
C ARG A 26 2.82 -14.06 -5.57
N LEU A 27 3.04 -12.93 -4.90
CA LEU A 27 3.66 -11.74 -5.53
C LEU A 27 5.09 -12.03 -6.01
N LEU A 28 5.86 -12.80 -5.23
CA LEU A 28 7.22 -13.22 -5.60
C LEU A 28 7.20 -14.23 -6.75
N ALA A 29 6.27 -15.20 -6.73
CA ALA A 29 6.06 -16.14 -7.82
C ALA A 29 5.67 -15.42 -9.13
N ASP A 30 4.82 -14.40 -9.07
CA ASP A 30 4.44 -13.58 -10.24
C ASP A 30 5.65 -12.89 -10.89
N LEU A 31 6.60 -12.42 -10.07
CA LEU A 31 7.87 -11.82 -10.50
C LEU A 31 8.95 -12.84 -10.91
N GLY A 32 8.69 -14.13 -10.70
CA GLY A 32 9.48 -15.25 -11.24
C GLY A 32 10.15 -16.17 -10.21
N ALA A 33 10.05 -15.89 -8.91
CA ALA A 33 10.73 -16.69 -7.88
C ALA A 33 10.29 -18.17 -7.89
N ASP A 34 11.23 -19.06 -7.56
CA ASP A 34 10.98 -20.48 -7.32
C ASP A 34 10.36 -20.65 -5.93
N VAL A 35 9.04 -20.54 -5.88
CA VAL A 35 8.26 -20.64 -4.64
C VAL A 35 7.81 -22.09 -4.45
N LEU A 36 8.45 -22.78 -3.51
CA LEU A 36 8.07 -24.13 -3.09
C LEU A 36 7.21 -24.04 -1.83
N LYS A 37 5.93 -24.33 -1.97
CA LYS A 37 5.03 -24.53 -0.82
C LYS A 37 5.25 -25.91 -0.23
N VAL A 38 5.53 -25.97 1.06
CA VAL A 38 5.50 -27.23 1.82
C VAL A 38 4.13 -27.33 2.48
N GLU A 39 3.47 -28.47 2.31
CA GLU A 39 2.16 -28.75 2.90
C GLU A 39 2.22 -30.00 3.79
N PRO A 40 1.39 -30.08 4.84
CA PRO A 40 1.29 -31.30 5.64
C PRO A 40 0.62 -32.44 4.84
N PRO A 41 0.67 -33.70 5.31
CA PRO A 41 -0.09 -34.80 4.75
C PRO A 41 -1.60 -34.47 4.66
N GLY A 42 -2.17 -34.59 3.46
CA GLY A 42 -3.55 -34.16 3.16
C GLY A 42 -3.66 -32.75 2.56
N GLY A 43 -2.58 -31.98 2.52
CA GLY A 43 -2.54 -30.62 1.99
C GLY A 43 -2.93 -29.54 3.00
N SER A 44 -2.73 -28.28 2.62
CA SER A 44 -3.14 -27.12 3.42
C SER A 44 -4.66 -27.07 3.59
N ALA A 45 -5.11 -26.80 4.83
CA ALA A 45 -6.54 -26.62 5.15
C ALA A 45 -7.21 -25.52 4.29
N ALA A 46 -6.44 -24.51 3.89
CA ALA A 46 -6.88 -23.42 3.03
C ALA A 46 -7.46 -23.91 1.68
N ARG A 47 -7.04 -25.09 1.18
CA ARG A 47 -7.58 -25.71 -0.04
C ARG A 47 -9.10 -25.94 0.00
N GLN A 48 -9.68 -26.06 1.19
CA GLN A 48 -11.12 -26.33 1.39
C GLN A 48 -11.92 -25.10 1.84
N GLU A 49 -11.27 -23.94 2.03
CA GLU A 49 -11.95 -22.72 2.47
C GLU A 49 -12.93 -22.16 1.43
N LEU A 50 -14.09 -21.73 1.91
CA LEU A 50 -15.12 -21.13 1.07
C LEU A 50 -14.77 -19.67 0.70
N PRO A 51 -15.14 -19.19 -0.50
CA PRO A 51 -15.87 -19.88 -1.56
C PRO A 51 -15.01 -20.92 -2.29
N THR A 52 -15.59 -22.08 -2.64
CA THR A 52 -14.95 -23.12 -3.45
C THR A 52 -15.59 -23.24 -4.83
N LEU A 53 -14.75 -23.46 -5.85
CA LEU A 53 -15.12 -23.74 -7.22
C LEU A 53 -14.74 -25.19 -7.52
N ALA A 54 -15.72 -26.01 -7.90
CA ALA A 54 -15.54 -27.47 -8.07
C ALA A 54 -14.84 -28.14 -6.87
N GLY A 55 -15.19 -27.71 -5.65
CA GLY A 55 -14.65 -28.25 -4.40
C GLY A 55 -13.30 -27.69 -3.96
N THR A 56 -12.60 -26.92 -4.80
CA THR A 56 -11.31 -26.28 -4.47
C THR A 56 -11.52 -24.81 -4.10
N SER A 57 -10.87 -24.32 -3.04
CA SER A 57 -10.96 -22.92 -2.60
C SER A 57 -10.51 -21.95 -3.69
N ILE A 58 -11.34 -20.94 -3.97
CA ILE A 58 -11.02 -19.87 -4.93
C ILE A 58 -9.83 -19.04 -4.41
N ALA A 59 -9.84 -18.68 -3.12
CA ALA A 59 -8.75 -17.94 -2.50
C ALA A 59 -7.44 -18.72 -2.60
N PHE A 60 -7.43 -20.00 -2.20
CA PHE A 60 -6.24 -20.85 -2.35
C PHE A 60 -5.77 -20.94 -3.81
N ALA A 61 -6.68 -21.19 -4.76
CA ALA A 61 -6.33 -21.37 -6.16
C ALA A 61 -5.71 -20.11 -6.78
N VAL A 62 -6.20 -18.92 -6.40
CA VAL A 62 -5.62 -17.66 -6.86
C VAL A 62 -4.32 -17.36 -6.11
N HIS A 63 -4.29 -17.45 -4.78
CA HIS A 63 -3.12 -17.10 -3.97
C HIS A 63 -2.00 -18.15 -3.97
N ASN A 64 -2.20 -19.31 -4.60
CA ASN A 64 -1.15 -20.34 -4.78
C ASN A 64 -0.83 -20.68 -6.25
N ALA A 65 -1.47 -20.00 -7.21
CA ALA A 65 -1.06 -20.07 -8.61
C ALA A 65 0.41 -19.62 -8.78
N ASN A 66 1.07 -20.12 -9.82
CA ASN A 66 2.52 -20.02 -10.07
C ASN A 66 3.47 -20.66 -9.04
N LYS A 67 2.99 -21.17 -7.89
CA LYS A 67 3.83 -21.89 -6.92
C LYS A 67 4.03 -23.36 -7.31
N ARG A 68 5.00 -24.01 -6.69
CA ARG A 68 5.17 -25.48 -6.61
C ARG A 68 4.64 -25.99 -5.26
N SER A 69 4.26 -27.27 -5.17
CA SER A 69 3.79 -27.88 -3.91
C SER A 69 4.43 -29.25 -3.64
N ALA A 70 5.13 -29.36 -2.52
CA ALA A 70 5.58 -30.62 -1.96
C ALA A 70 4.84 -30.93 -0.65
N VAL A 71 4.56 -32.20 -0.39
CA VAL A 71 4.07 -32.66 0.92
C VAL A 71 5.25 -33.23 1.71
N LEU A 72 5.38 -32.82 2.96
CA LEU A 72 6.33 -33.37 3.93
C LEU A 72 5.58 -33.66 5.24
N ASP A 73 5.84 -34.81 5.84
CA ASP A 73 5.24 -35.19 7.13
C ASP A 73 6.14 -34.75 8.30
N PRO A 74 5.71 -33.78 9.14
CA PRO A 74 6.48 -33.37 10.32
C PRO A 74 6.65 -34.50 11.36
N LEU A 75 5.90 -35.61 11.26
CA LEU A 75 6.10 -36.81 12.10
C LEU A 75 7.21 -37.74 11.58
N ASN A 76 7.61 -37.61 10.31
CA ASN A 76 8.67 -38.39 9.69
C ASN A 76 10.04 -37.71 9.86
N GLN A 77 11.04 -38.45 10.35
CA GLN A 77 12.38 -37.90 10.60
C GLN A 77 13.15 -37.55 9.31
N ASP A 78 12.94 -38.29 8.22
CA ASP A 78 13.59 -37.99 6.94
C ASP A 78 13.00 -36.72 6.30
N ASP A 79 11.68 -36.54 6.38
CA ASP A 79 10.98 -35.34 5.90
C ASP A 79 11.36 -34.10 6.74
N ARG A 80 11.53 -34.25 8.06
CA ARG A 80 12.09 -33.19 8.92
C ARG A 80 13.50 -32.79 8.53
N ARG A 81 14.35 -33.76 8.16
CA ARG A 81 15.71 -33.47 7.64
C ARG A 81 15.60 -32.74 6.30
N GLN A 82 14.76 -33.22 5.39
CA GLN A 82 14.56 -32.61 4.07
C GLN A 82 14.00 -31.19 4.14
N PHE A 83 13.08 -30.91 5.07
CA PHE A 83 12.62 -29.54 5.36
C PHE A 83 13.78 -28.62 5.78
N LEU A 84 14.65 -29.09 6.68
CA LEU A 84 15.82 -28.32 7.12
C LEU A 84 16.86 -28.14 6.01
N ASP A 85 17.04 -29.13 5.14
CA ASP A 85 17.95 -29.04 3.98
C ASP A 85 17.44 -28.05 2.91
N LEU A 86 16.11 -27.99 2.71
CA LEU A 86 15.45 -26.96 1.90
C LEU A 86 15.67 -25.57 2.51
N ALA A 87 15.39 -25.41 3.80
CA ALA A 87 15.57 -24.14 4.52
C ALA A 87 17.05 -23.68 4.52
N ALA A 88 18.01 -24.60 4.62
CA ALA A 88 19.45 -24.33 4.55
C ALA A 88 19.94 -23.76 3.21
N THR A 89 19.11 -23.84 2.17
CA THR A 89 19.45 -23.47 0.79
C THR A 89 18.40 -22.56 0.14
N ALA A 90 17.42 -22.11 0.92
CA ALA A 90 16.41 -21.12 0.56
C ALA A 90 16.98 -19.71 0.68
N ASP A 91 16.44 -18.77 -0.10
CA ASP A 91 16.77 -17.36 0.06
C ASP A 91 15.85 -16.67 1.06
N ILE A 92 14.59 -17.09 1.06
CA ILE A 92 13.49 -16.55 1.86
C ILE A 92 12.67 -17.73 2.44
N VAL A 93 12.27 -17.63 3.70
CA VAL A 93 11.23 -18.48 4.32
C VAL A 93 10.07 -17.59 4.75
N VAL A 94 8.82 -17.99 4.48
CA VAL A 94 7.61 -17.30 4.93
C VAL A 94 6.69 -18.27 5.67
N ASP A 95 6.32 -17.96 6.92
CA ASP A 95 5.43 -18.76 7.77
C ASP A 95 4.31 -17.89 8.38
N SER A 96 3.21 -18.52 8.79
CA SER A 96 2.08 -17.88 9.47
C SER A 96 2.04 -18.29 10.95
N GLY A 97 2.67 -17.52 11.84
CA GLY A 97 2.62 -17.76 13.31
C GLY A 97 1.20 -17.61 13.88
N LEU A 98 0.88 -17.96 15.13
CA LEU A 98 1.61 -18.56 16.25
C LEU A 98 0.75 -19.74 16.79
N PRO A 99 1.26 -20.99 16.87
CA PRO A 99 2.45 -21.51 16.21
C PRO A 99 2.24 -21.58 14.69
N GLY A 100 3.30 -21.31 13.93
CA GLY A 100 3.30 -21.50 12.47
C GLY A 100 3.66 -22.93 12.07
N GLN A 101 3.66 -23.21 10.77
CA GLN A 101 3.92 -24.56 10.27
C GLN A 101 5.36 -25.00 10.51
N ALA A 102 6.34 -24.09 10.63
CA ALA A 102 7.71 -24.44 11.04
C ALA A 102 7.76 -25.14 12.42
N ALA A 103 6.83 -24.79 13.33
CA ALA A 103 6.76 -25.38 14.67
C ALA A 103 6.44 -26.88 14.65
N ALA A 104 5.70 -27.35 13.64
CA ALA A 104 5.45 -28.78 13.44
C ALA A 104 6.76 -29.56 13.19
N TYR A 105 7.72 -28.95 12.50
CA TYR A 105 9.05 -29.51 12.26
C TYR A 105 10.01 -29.35 13.46
N GLY A 106 9.57 -28.67 14.52
CA GLY A 106 10.35 -28.42 15.74
C GLY A 106 11.34 -27.27 15.61
N THR A 107 10.95 -26.20 14.90
CA THR A 107 11.74 -24.96 14.75
C THR A 107 10.79 -23.76 14.51
N SER A 108 11.35 -22.58 14.25
CA SER A 108 10.61 -21.34 13.97
C SER A 108 11.38 -20.50 12.94
N CYS A 109 10.73 -19.51 12.34
CA CYS A 109 11.42 -18.58 11.43
C CYS A 109 12.61 -17.87 12.10
N ALA A 110 12.52 -17.54 13.39
CA ALA A 110 13.62 -16.95 14.15
C ALA A 110 14.80 -17.92 14.29
N GLU A 111 14.55 -19.15 14.75
CA GLU A 111 15.59 -20.19 14.89
C GLU A 111 16.21 -20.59 13.54
N LEU A 112 15.44 -20.54 12.45
CA LEU A 112 15.95 -20.76 11.09
C LEU A 112 16.88 -19.63 10.63
N ALA A 113 16.55 -18.36 10.92
CA ALA A 113 17.42 -17.21 10.62
C ALA A 113 18.71 -17.22 11.47
N ASP A 114 18.60 -17.55 12.76
CA ASP A 114 19.74 -17.72 13.66
C ASP A 114 20.68 -18.85 13.18
N ARG A 115 20.12 -19.96 12.69
CA ARG A 115 20.87 -21.12 12.19
C ARG A 115 21.48 -20.89 10.80
N TYR A 116 20.79 -20.16 9.93
CA TYR A 116 21.19 -19.94 8.55
C TYR A 116 21.33 -18.44 8.29
N HIS A 117 22.47 -17.86 8.66
CA HIS A 117 22.71 -16.40 8.64
C HIS A 117 22.50 -15.68 7.29
N HIS A 118 22.27 -16.38 6.17
CA HIS A 118 21.92 -15.78 4.88
C HIS A 118 20.40 -15.69 4.64
N LEU A 119 19.60 -16.40 5.44
CA LEU A 119 18.18 -16.57 5.24
C LEU A 119 17.40 -15.32 5.67
N VAL A 120 16.48 -14.86 4.84
CA VAL A 120 15.46 -13.89 5.25
C VAL A 120 14.22 -14.67 5.69
N ALA A 121 13.89 -14.64 6.97
CA ALA A 121 12.76 -15.38 7.52
C ALA A 121 11.66 -14.43 7.98
N LEU A 122 10.43 -14.67 7.54
CA LEU A 122 9.27 -13.81 7.78
C LEU A 122 8.17 -14.60 8.50
N SER A 123 7.87 -14.21 9.75
CA SER A 123 6.68 -14.64 10.49
C SER A 123 5.55 -13.64 10.27
N ILE A 124 4.44 -14.06 9.67
CA ILE A 124 3.24 -13.22 9.53
C ILE A 124 2.21 -13.61 10.58
N THR A 125 1.70 -12.63 11.31
CA THR A 125 0.63 -12.76 12.31
C THR A 125 -0.34 -11.57 12.21
N ASP A 126 -1.48 -11.67 12.88
CA ASP A 126 -2.46 -10.58 12.86
C ASP A 126 -1.98 -9.32 13.60
N PHE A 127 -1.28 -9.49 14.74
CA PHE A 127 -0.93 -8.40 15.66
C PHE A 127 0.54 -8.42 16.14
N GLY A 128 1.42 -9.14 15.45
CA GLY A 128 2.82 -9.38 15.86
C GLY A 128 2.95 -10.57 16.81
N ALA A 129 4.15 -11.14 16.91
CA ALA A 129 4.41 -12.29 17.78
C ALA A 129 4.49 -11.91 19.28
N VAL A 130 4.63 -10.62 19.59
CA VAL A 130 4.83 -10.10 20.95
C VAL A 130 3.74 -9.11 21.38
N GLY A 131 3.61 -8.91 22.70
CA GLY A 131 2.69 -7.94 23.29
C GLY A 131 1.28 -8.49 23.59
N PRO A 132 0.38 -7.65 24.14
CA PRO A 132 -0.89 -8.10 24.75
C PRO A 132 -1.96 -8.57 23.75
N ARG A 133 -1.69 -8.50 22.44
CA ARG A 133 -2.62 -8.91 21.37
C ARG A 133 -2.05 -10.00 20.45
N SER A 134 -0.86 -10.54 20.71
CA SER A 134 -0.22 -11.52 19.80
C SER A 134 -1.02 -12.82 19.60
N SER A 135 -1.93 -13.14 20.53
CA SER A 135 -2.88 -14.26 20.43
C SER A 135 -4.22 -13.91 19.77
N TRP A 136 -4.46 -12.65 19.42
CA TRP A 136 -5.71 -12.23 18.77
C TRP A 136 -5.71 -12.63 17.30
N ARG A 137 -6.90 -12.86 16.75
CA ARG A 137 -7.11 -13.10 15.32
C ARG A 137 -7.89 -11.95 14.68
N ALA A 138 -7.61 -11.66 13.42
CA ALA A 138 -8.24 -10.57 12.68
C ALA A 138 -8.82 -11.02 11.34
N THR A 139 -10.05 -10.59 11.07
CA THR A 139 -10.60 -10.52 9.71
C THR A 139 -10.47 -9.09 9.19
N ASP A 140 -10.67 -8.86 7.89
CA ASP A 140 -10.69 -7.51 7.30
C ASP A 140 -11.56 -6.50 8.08
N PRO A 141 -12.80 -6.82 8.51
CA PRO A 141 -13.60 -5.97 9.40
C PRO A 141 -12.91 -5.58 10.72
N VAL A 142 -12.16 -6.49 11.36
CA VAL A 142 -11.39 -6.22 12.58
C VAL A 142 -10.21 -5.29 12.27
N LEU A 143 -9.48 -5.56 11.18
CA LEU A 143 -8.38 -4.71 10.71
C LEU A 143 -8.88 -3.29 10.39
N TYR A 144 -10.04 -3.14 9.76
CA TYR A 144 -10.66 -1.84 9.49
C TYR A 144 -11.08 -1.10 10.77
N ALA A 145 -11.74 -1.79 11.70
CA ALA A 145 -12.17 -1.20 12.97
C ALA A 145 -10.98 -0.70 13.80
N MET A 146 -9.94 -1.53 13.94
CA MET A 146 -8.80 -1.19 14.79
C MET A 146 -7.83 -0.20 14.14
N SER A 147 -7.69 -0.19 12.80
CA SER A 147 -6.79 0.75 12.11
C SER A 147 -7.31 2.19 12.05
N GLY A 148 -8.55 2.41 12.49
CA GLY A 148 -9.21 3.71 12.43
C GLY A 148 -9.76 4.06 11.04
N SER A 149 -9.68 3.18 10.04
CA SER A 149 -10.25 3.45 8.71
C SER A 149 -11.77 3.69 8.77
N LEU A 150 -12.48 3.01 9.68
CA LEU A 150 -13.91 3.22 9.93
C LEU A 150 -14.27 4.61 10.50
N SER A 151 -13.28 5.42 10.94
CA SER A 151 -13.50 6.84 11.27
C SER A 151 -13.76 7.72 10.04
N ARG A 152 -13.39 7.24 8.84
CA ARG A 152 -13.57 7.92 7.55
C ARG A 152 -14.62 7.27 6.64
N SER A 153 -15.16 6.12 7.06
CA SER A 153 -16.07 5.29 6.25
C SER A 153 -17.50 5.25 6.79
N GLY A 154 -18.47 5.60 5.95
CA GLY A 154 -19.90 5.66 6.29
C GLY A 154 -20.42 7.07 6.55
N PRO A 155 -21.69 7.21 6.97
CA PRO A 155 -22.30 8.51 7.25
C PRO A 155 -21.54 9.32 8.31
N THR A 156 -21.77 10.63 8.31
CA THR A 156 -21.11 11.61 9.21
C THR A 156 -21.31 11.30 10.71
N THR A 157 -22.40 10.60 11.05
CA THR A 157 -22.74 10.11 12.41
C THR A 157 -23.37 8.72 12.33
N GLY A 158 -23.32 7.95 13.42
CA GLY A 158 -23.91 6.59 13.48
C GLY A 158 -22.98 5.49 12.95
N THR A 159 -23.55 4.35 12.56
CA THR A 159 -22.84 3.13 12.18
C THR A 159 -21.88 3.36 11.00
N PRO A 160 -20.61 2.89 11.07
CA PRO A 160 -19.71 2.94 9.93
C PRO A 160 -20.18 2.00 8.82
N VAL A 161 -19.78 2.27 7.59
CA VAL A 161 -19.89 1.31 6.48
C VAL A 161 -18.57 0.57 6.38
N LEU A 162 -18.59 -0.75 6.24
CA LEU A 162 -17.36 -1.51 6.02
C LEU A 162 -16.84 -1.26 4.59
N PRO A 163 -15.53 -1.07 4.40
CA PRO A 163 -14.89 -1.22 3.09
C PRO A 163 -15.12 -2.63 2.53
N PRO A 164 -14.96 -2.85 1.21
CA PRO A 164 -15.01 -4.17 0.62
C PRO A 164 -14.03 -5.16 1.28
N ASP A 165 -14.51 -6.37 1.52
CA ASP A 165 -13.73 -7.47 2.11
C ASP A 165 -12.59 -7.89 1.17
N GLY A 166 -11.39 -8.08 1.72
CA GLY A 166 -10.17 -8.45 1.00
C GLY A 166 -9.14 -7.32 0.86
N ILE A 167 -9.55 -6.05 0.87
CA ILE A 167 -8.63 -4.91 0.65
C ILE A 167 -7.63 -4.76 1.81
N ALA A 168 -8.00 -5.02 3.07
CA ALA A 168 -7.05 -4.95 4.19
C ALA A 168 -6.00 -6.07 4.09
N SER A 169 -6.45 -7.30 3.88
CA SER A 169 -5.56 -8.47 3.73
C SER A 169 -4.63 -8.34 2.53
N ALA A 170 -5.13 -7.93 1.36
CA ALA A 170 -4.29 -7.70 0.18
C ALA A 170 -3.29 -6.55 0.39
N THR A 171 -3.68 -5.50 1.15
CA THR A 171 -2.78 -4.40 1.52
C THR A 171 -1.65 -4.89 2.44
N ALA A 172 -1.98 -5.70 3.45
CA ALA A 172 -0.99 -6.31 4.33
C ALA A 172 -0.03 -7.23 3.55
N ALA A 173 -0.55 -8.03 2.61
CA ALA A 173 0.26 -8.92 1.79
C ALA A 173 1.28 -8.19 0.90
N VAL A 174 0.88 -7.07 0.27
CA VAL A 174 1.80 -6.20 -0.49
C VAL A 174 2.87 -5.58 0.41
N GLN A 175 2.51 -5.14 1.63
CA GLN A 175 3.46 -4.58 2.58
C GLN A 175 4.45 -5.63 3.13
N ALA A 176 4.02 -6.89 3.28
CA ALA A 176 4.88 -8.01 3.65
C ALA A 176 5.85 -8.37 2.52
N ALA A 177 5.37 -8.40 1.27
CA ALA A 177 6.21 -8.61 0.09
C ALA A 177 7.26 -7.49 -0.08
N TRP A 178 6.92 -6.24 0.26
CA TRP A 178 7.89 -5.16 0.33
C TRP A 178 8.96 -5.40 1.41
N ALA A 179 8.54 -5.73 2.65
CA ALA A 179 9.45 -5.93 3.77
C ALA A 179 10.46 -7.07 3.49
N VAL A 180 9.98 -8.21 3.00
CA VAL A 180 10.85 -9.37 2.72
C VAL A 180 11.80 -9.12 1.55
N LEU A 181 11.35 -8.38 0.51
CA LEU A 181 12.20 -8.07 -0.64
C LEU A 181 13.25 -6.99 -0.29
N ALA A 182 12.93 -6.03 0.58
CA ALA A 182 13.88 -5.06 1.11
C ALA A 182 14.96 -5.73 1.99
N ALA A 183 14.57 -6.69 2.85
CA ALA A 183 15.52 -7.49 3.62
C ALA A 183 16.38 -8.40 2.72
N TYR A 184 15.80 -9.01 1.69
CA TYR A 184 16.55 -9.79 0.70
C TYR A 184 17.56 -8.93 -0.07
N TYR A 185 17.18 -7.72 -0.48
CA TYR A 185 18.12 -6.78 -1.09
C TYR A 185 19.25 -6.38 -0.12
N ASN A 186 18.92 -6.11 1.14
CA ASN A 186 19.94 -5.84 2.17
C ASN A 186 20.92 -7.01 2.32
N ARG A 187 20.41 -8.25 2.35
CA ARG A 187 21.22 -9.48 2.41
C ARG A 187 22.13 -9.63 1.20
N LEU A 188 21.67 -9.34 -0.02
CA LEU A 188 22.54 -9.33 -1.21
C LEU A 188 23.70 -8.32 -1.08
N ARG A 189 23.55 -7.28 -0.26
CA ARG A 189 24.57 -6.25 -0.03
C ARG A 189 25.48 -6.51 1.16
N CYS A 190 24.96 -6.90 2.32
CA CYS A 190 25.73 -7.09 3.55
C CYS A 190 26.12 -8.56 3.81
N GLY A 191 25.59 -9.50 3.04
CA GLY A 191 25.85 -10.94 3.17
C GLY A 191 25.04 -11.65 4.25
N VAL A 192 24.23 -10.93 5.03
CA VAL A 192 23.48 -11.44 6.19
C VAL A 192 21.98 -11.23 5.97
N GLY A 193 21.19 -12.26 6.26
CA GLY A 193 19.73 -12.25 6.25
C GLY A 193 19.14 -11.51 7.45
N ASP A 194 17.84 -11.70 7.69
CA ASP A 194 17.12 -11.03 8.77
C ASP A 194 15.90 -11.83 9.22
N TYR A 195 15.44 -11.61 10.45
CA TYR A 195 14.18 -12.14 10.96
C TYR A 195 13.14 -11.03 11.11
N ILE A 196 12.01 -11.18 10.41
CA ILE A 196 10.91 -10.21 10.39
C ILE A 196 9.70 -10.79 11.13
N ASP A 197 9.39 -10.24 12.30
CA ASP A 197 8.06 -10.37 12.91
C ASP A 197 7.11 -9.34 12.27
N PHE A 198 6.08 -9.82 11.56
CA PHE A 198 5.20 -8.99 10.75
C PHE A 198 3.75 -9.05 11.24
N SER A 199 3.23 -7.87 11.59
CA SER A 199 1.84 -7.63 11.99
C SER A 199 1.00 -7.16 10.80
N ARG A 200 -0.03 -7.92 10.42
CA ARG A 200 -1.03 -7.50 9.42
C ARG A 200 -1.73 -6.22 9.86
N PHE A 201 -1.99 -6.07 11.17
CA PHE A 201 -2.58 -4.86 11.74
C PHE A 201 -1.72 -3.62 11.50
N ASP A 202 -0.44 -3.66 11.85
CA ASP A 202 0.46 -2.51 11.66
C ASP A 202 0.65 -2.18 10.18
N ALA A 203 0.70 -3.22 9.33
CA ALA A 203 0.70 -3.04 7.88
C ALA A 203 -0.54 -2.29 7.38
N VAL A 204 -1.75 -2.66 7.81
CA VAL A 204 -2.99 -1.96 7.44
C VAL A 204 -3.00 -0.52 7.96
N VAL A 205 -2.59 -0.28 9.20
CA VAL A 205 -2.45 1.07 9.79
C VAL A 205 -1.51 1.95 8.95
N MET A 206 -0.42 1.39 8.45
CA MET A 206 0.64 2.12 7.74
C MET A 206 0.47 2.18 6.21
N ALA A 207 -0.39 1.34 5.61
CA ALA A 207 -0.47 1.17 4.16
C ALA A 207 -1.85 1.35 3.54
N LEU A 208 -2.95 1.11 4.27
CA LEU A 208 -4.28 1.18 3.68
C LEU A 208 -4.73 2.62 3.49
N ASP A 209 -4.76 3.41 4.56
CA ASP A 209 -5.28 4.77 4.55
C ASP A 209 -4.63 5.49 5.74
N PRO A 210 -3.30 5.71 5.71
CA PRO A 210 -2.51 5.89 6.92
C PRO A 210 -2.88 7.17 7.67
N ALA A 211 -2.81 7.09 9.00
CA ALA A 211 -3.17 8.22 9.86
C ALA A 211 -2.19 9.41 9.69
N PHE A 212 -0.90 9.10 9.51
CA PHE A 212 0.19 10.00 9.16
C PHE A 212 0.64 9.74 7.73
N GLY A 213 0.85 10.77 6.90
CA GLY A 213 1.17 10.61 5.48
C GLY A 213 0.49 11.64 4.59
N ALA A 214 0.50 11.41 3.28
CA ALA A 214 -0.28 12.22 2.35
C ALA A 214 -1.76 12.20 2.74
N HIS A 215 -2.35 13.38 2.97
CA HIS A 215 -3.73 13.57 3.39
C HIS A 215 -4.15 12.82 4.68
N GLY A 216 -3.18 12.42 5.50
CA GLY A 216 -3.41 11.86 6.84
C GLY A 216 -4.29 12.76 7.71
N GLN A 217 -5.00 12.17 8.67
CA GLN A 217 -6.04 12.84 9.47
C GLN A 217 -5.83 12.70 10.98
N VAL A 218 -4.59 12.49 11.47
CA VAL A 218 -4.28 12.50 12.92
C VAL A 218 -4.78 13.77 13.62
N ALA A 219 -4.82 14.90 12.92
CA ALA A 219 -5.42 16.13 13.42
C ALA A 219 -6.89 15.98 13.88
N ALA A 220 -7.67 15.05 13.32
CA ALA A 220 -9.03 14.75 13.76
C ALA A 220 -9.08 14.03 15.12
N GLY A 221 -8.00 13.36 15.54
CA GLY A 221 -7.85 12.74 16.87
C GLY A 221 -7.47 13.72 17.98
N ILE A 222 -7.09 14.96 17.65
CA ILE A 222 -6.68 15.97 18.64
C ILE A 222 -7.91 16.48 19.40
N ARG A 223 -7.92 16.26 20.72
CA ARG A 223 -9.01 16.64 21.63
C ARG A 223 -9.09 18.17 21.79
N GLY A 224 -10.06 18.79 21.14
CA GLY A 224 -10.55 20.14 21.43
C GLY A 224 -12.05 20.12 21.72
N SER A 225 -12.56 21.04 22.54
CA SER A 225 -13.99 21.17 22.82
C SER A 225 -14.81 21.47 21.55
N ASP A 226 -14.24 22.29 20.68
CA ASP A 226 -14.97 22.92 19.56
C ASP A 226 -14.78 22.17 18.23
N ARG A 227 -14.07 21.02 18.26
CA ARG A 227 -13.81 20.21 17.06
C ARG A 227 -14.91 19.19 16.80
N TRP A 228 -15.28 19.07 15.52
CA TRP A 228 -16.21 18.07 15.01
C TRP A 228 -15.73 16.64 15.34
N ARG A 229 -16.59 15.84 15.97
CA ARG A 229 -16.29 14.48 16.45
C ARG A 229 -16.86 13.34 15.59
N GLY A 230 -17.66 13.66 14.57
CA GLY A 230 -18.17 12.67 13.63
C GLY A 230 -17.18 12.37 12.50
N ARG A 231 -17.59 11.56 11.53
CA ARG A 231 -16.78 11.30 10.32
C ARG A 231 -16.68 12.57 9.45
N PRO A 232 -15.62 12.74 8.64
CA PRO A 232 -15.45 13.91 7.79
C PRO A 232 -16.67 14.26 6.93
N LYS A 233 -17.01 15.56 6.85
CA LYS A 233 -18.14 16.09 6.06
C LYS A 233 -17.74 16.36 4.59
N ASN A 234 -17.08 15.40 3.94
CA ASN A 234 -16.50 15.56 2.61
C ASN A 234 -16.82 14.38 1.66
N GLN A 235 -17.91 13.65 1.94
CA GLN A 235 -18.38 12.53 1.11
C GLN A 235 -18.55 12.90 -0.39
N ASP A 236 -18.87 14.17 -0.67
CA ASP A 236 -19.12 14.66 -2.02
C ASP A 236 -17.93 15.44 -2.62
N ALA A 237 -16.73 15.36 -2.03
CA ALA A 237 -15.52 16.04 -2.54
C ALA A 237 -15.10 15.57 -3.95
N TYR A 238 -15.50 14.34 -4.31
CA TYR A 238 -15.36 13.76 -5.65
C TYR A 238 -16.75 13.26 -6.09
N PRO A 239 -17.62 14.18 -6.54
CA PRO A 239 -19.07 13.98 -6.54
C PRO A 239 -19.49 12.94 -7.57
N ILE A 240 -20.53 12.19 -7.22
CA ILE A 240 -21.10 11.13 -8.04
C ILE A 240 -22.53 11.53 -8.42
N TYR A 241 -22.84 11.46 -9.71
CA TYR A 241 -24.13 11.86 -10.27
C TYR A 241 -24.87 10.65 -10.83
N PRO A 242 -26.19 10.52 -10.59
CA PRO A 242 -27.02 9.57 -11.31
C PRO A 242 -27.10 9.97 -12.80
N CYS A 243 -27.27 8.96 -13.64
CA CYS A 243 -27.43 9.10 -15.08
C CYS A 243 -28.25 7.90 -15.60
N LYS A 244 -28.62 7.90 -16.88
CA LYS A 244 -29.64 7.03 -17.47
C LYS A 244 -29.49 5.52 -17.18
N ASP A 245 -28.26 5.01 -17.05
CA ASP A 245 -27.95 3.58 -16.89
C ASP A 245 -27.03 3.27 -15.67
N GLY A 246 -26.89 4.22 -14.75
CA GLY A 246 -26.08 4.07 -13.54
C GLY A 246 -25.62 5.39 -12.93
N TYR A 247 -24.33 5.48 -12.60
CA TYR A 247 -23.73 6.66 -11.99
C TYR A 247 -22.38 6.97 -12.62
N VAL A 248 -22.00 8.24 -12.63
CA VAL A 248 -20.66 8.71 -13.02
C VAL A 248 -20.04 9.56 -11.91
N ARG A 249 -18.71 9.49 -11.77
CA ARG A 249 -17.94 10.28 -10.80
C ARG A 249 -17.10 11.33 -11.51
N LEU A 250 -17.06 12.55 -10.95
CA LEU A 250 -16.19 13.64 -11.40
C LEU A 250 -14.99 13.86 -10.45
N CYS A 251 -13.87 14.32 -11.00
CA CYS A 251 -12.70 14.77 -10.22
C CYS A 251 -12.06 15.99 -10.89
N VAL A 252 -12.45 17.21 -10.48
CA VAL A 252 -12.09 18.47 -11.16
C VAL A 252 -11.13 19.31 -10.30
N MET A 253 -9.86 18.92 -10.32
CA MET A 253 -8.83 19.45 -9.41
C MET A 253 -8.08 20.67 -10.01
N ALA A 254 -7.65 20.58 -11.26
CA ALA A 254 -6.83 21.60 -11.91
C ALA A 254 -7.67 22.68 -12.65
N PRO A 255 -7.19 23.93 -12.75
CA PRO A 255 -7.85 25.01 -13.51
C PRO A 255 -8.28 24.60 -14.93
N ARG A 256 -7.40 23.91 -15.66
CA ARG A 256 -7.70 23.42 -17.02
C ARG A 256 -8.91 22.47 -17.09
N GLN A 257 -9.13 21.65 -16.05
CA GLN A 257 -10.25 20.71 -15.97
C GLN A 257 -11.54 21.43 -15.63
N TRP A 258 -11.46 22.45 -14.77
CA TRP A 258 -12.59 23.34 -14.47
C TRP A 258 -13.06 24.09 -15.71
N ARG A 259 -12.15 24.71 -16.45
CA ARG A 259 -12.44 25.38 -17.73
C ARG A 259 -13.01 24.38 -18.76
N GLY A 260 -12.58 23.12 -18.71
CA GLY A 260 -13.19 22.01 -19.45
C GLY A 260 -14.66 21.80 -19.10
N LEU A 261 -14.98 21.65 -17.81
CA LEU A 261 -16.34 21.43 -17.32
C LEU A 261 -17.24 22.64 -17.60
N ARG A 262 -16.74 23.86 -17.39
CA ARG A 262 -17.49 25.09 -17.67
C ARG A 262 -17.90 25.20 -19.14
N ARG A 263 -17.02 24.84 -20.09
CA ARG A 263 -17.38 24.73 -21.52
C ARG A 263 -18.43 23.65 -21.78
N TRP A 264 -18.33 22.50 -21.11
CA TRP A 264 -19.31 21.41 -21.24
C TRP A 264 -20.70 21.80 -20.71
N LEU A 265 -20.75 22.65 -19.68
CA LEU A 265 -21.97 23.24 -19.12
C LEU A 265 -22.52 24.43 -19.93
N GLY A 266 -21.91 24.79 -21.06
CA GLY A 266 -22.38 25.88 -21.92
C GLY A 266 -21.97 27.29 -21.48
N GLU A 267 -20.85 27.43 -20.78
CA GLU A 267 -20.28 28.72 -20.34
C GLU A 267 -21.19 29.59 -19.42
N PRO A 268 -21.76 29.04 -18.33
CA PRO A 268 -22.65 29.78 -17.43
C PRO A 268 -21.99 31.03 -16.81
N ASP A 269 -22.64 32.18 -16.97
CA ASP A 269 -22.14 33.52 -16.60
C ASP A 269 -21.63 33.62 -15.15
N ASP A 270 -22.39 33.07 -14.20
CA ASP A 270 -22.08 33.06 -12.75
C ASP A 270 -20.69 32.47 -12.41
N PHE A 271 -20.13 31.65 -13.32
CA PHE A 271 -18.96 30.81 -13.08
C PHE A 271 -17.73 31.15 -13.95
N GLN A 272 -17.79 32.23 -14.73
CA GLN A 272 -16.69 32.66 -15.60
C GLN A 272 -15.55 33.38 -14.86
N ASP A 273 -15.79 33.90 -13.65
CA ASP A 273 -14.81 34.62 -12.82
C ASP A 273 -13.53 33.79 -12.55
N PRO A 274 -12.31 34.31 -12.81
CA PRO A 274 -11.04 33.63 -12.53
C PRO A 274 -10.87 33.09 -11.11
N LYS A 275 -11.59 33.60 -10.10
CA LYS A 275 -11.57 33.04 -8.74
C LYS A 275 -11.91 31.55 -8.71
N TYR A 276 -12.72 31.06 -9.65
CA TYR A 276 -13.09 29.65 -9.75
C TYR A 276 -11.99 28.74 -10.32
N ASP A 277 -10.87 29.28 -10.81
CA ASP A 277 -9.68 28.45 -11.08
C ASP A 277 -9.08 27.88 -9.76
N VAL A 278 -9.33 28.53 -8.61
CA VAL A 278 -8.95 28.03 -7.28
C VAL A 278 -9.94 26.97 -6.78
N ILE A 279 -9.43 25.82 -6.34
CA ILE A 279 -10.26 24.68 -5.92
C ILE A 279 -11.21 25.00 -4.75
N GLY A 280 -10.76 25.78 -3.76
CA GLY A 280 -11.58 26.17 -2.60
C GLY A 280 -12.81 27.01 -2.99
N ALA A 281 -12.68 27.90 -3.97
CA ALA A 281 -13.80 28.69 -4.49
C ALA A 281 -14.83 27.80 -5.21
N ARG A 282 -14.38 26.76 -5.95
CA ARG A 282 -15.27 25.77 -6.57
C ARG A 282 -15.98 24.91 -5.54
N PHE A 283 -15.31 24.49 -4.46
CA PHE A 283 -15.95 23.72 -3.39
C PHE A 283 -17.03 24.54 -2.68
N ALA A 284 -16.79 25.83 -2.42
CA ALA A 284 -17.80 26.72 -1.83
C ALA A 284 -19.02 26.94 -2.75
N ALA A 285 -18.82 26.99 -4.06
CA ALA A 285 -19.88 27.14 -5.07
C ALA A 285 -20.40 25.80 -5.64
N TRP A 286 -19.96 24.66 -5.09
CA TRP A 286 -20.33 23.36 -5.64
C TRP A 286 -21.83 23.07 -5.57
N PRO A 287 -22.60 23.46 -4.53
CA PRO A 287 -24.04 23.25 -4.51
C PRO A 287 -24.77 23.82 -5.73
N GLN A 288 -24.34 24.99 -6.22
CA GLN A 288 -24.90 25.64 -7.41
C GLN A 288 -24.42 24.97 -8.70
N ILE A 289 -23.11 24.70 -8.82
CA ILE A 289 -22.53 23.97 -9.96
C ILE A 289 -23.18 22.59 -10.14
N SER A 290 -23.48 21.92 -9.03
CA SER A 290 -24.07 20.58 -8.98
C SER A 290 -25.44 20.50 -9.66
N VAL A 291 -26.26 21.56 -9.59
CA VAL A 291 -27.56 21.61 -10.28
C VAL A 291 -27.38 21.54 -11.79
N LEU A 292 -26.42 22.29 -12.34
CA LEU A 292 -26.12 22.30 -13.78
C LEU A 292 -25.55 20.96 -14.25
N VAL A 293 -24.65 20.36 -13.46
CA VAL A 293 -24.06 19.04 -13.74
C VAL A 293 -25.12 17.94 -13.72
N ALA A 294 -25.98 17.92 -12.70
CA ALA A 294 -27.06 16.94 -12.60
C ALA A 294 -28.04 17.02 -13.78
N ALA A 295 -28.43 18.24 -14.18
CA ALA A 295 -29.30 18.46 -15.34
C ALA A 295 -28.65 17.98 -16.66
N LEU A 296 -27.36 18.23 -16.86
CA LEU A 296 -26.62 17.77 -18.05
C LEU A 296 -26.48 16.24 -18.10
N PHE A 297 -26.43 15.58 -16.95
CA PHE A 297 -26.08 14.15 -16.84
C PHE A 297 -27.28 13.21 -16.79
N ALA A 298 -28.43 13.66 -16.29
CA ALA A 298 -29.60 12.80 -16.03
C ALA A 298 -30.03 11.92 -17.22
N GLU A 299 -30.19 12.52 -18.41
CA GLU A 299 -30.70 11.84 -19.62
C GLU A 299 -29.63 11.10 -20.44
N ARG A 300 -28.35 11.16 -20.03
CA ARG A 300 -27.22 10.56 -20.76
C ARG A 300 -26.78 9.26 -20.10
N THR A 301 -26.24 8.33 -20.88
CA THR A 301 -25.61 7.11 -20.36
C THR A 301 -24.21 7.39 -19.81
N MET A 302 -23.71 6.53 -18.92
CA MET A 302 -22.33 6.60 -18.42
C MET A 302 -21.32 6.58 -19.57
N LYS A 303 -21.60 5.84 -20.66
CA LYS A 303 -20.70 5.74 -21.83
C LYS A 303 -20.59 7.08 -22.56
N GLU A 304 -21.72 7.73 -22.83
CA GLU A 304 -21.77 9.05 -23.48
C GLU A 304 -21.11 10.12 -22.61
N LEU A 305 -21.37 10.10 -21.29
CA LEU A 305 -20.76 11.02 -20.34
C LEU A 305 -19.24 10.85 -20.22
N VAL A 306 -18.75 9.60 -20.19
CA VAL A 306 -17.31 9.32 -20.13
C VAL A 306 -16.60 9.72 -21.43
N ALA A 307 -17.26 9.61 -22.59
CA ALA A 307 -16.72 10.08 -23.86
C ALA A 307 -16.67 11.62 -23.93
N ALA A 308 -17.81 12.30 -23.71
CA ALA A 308 -17.89 13.76 -23.77
C ALA A 308 -16.98 14.44 -22.73
N GLY A 309 -16.85 13.88 -21.52
CA GLY A 309 -15.90 14.39 -20.54
C GLY A 309 -14.44 14.34 -21.01
N GLN A 310 -14.04 13.30 -21.75
CA GLN A 310 -12.70 13.23 -22.35
C GLN A 310 -12.49 14.31 -23.41
N GLU A 311 -13.47 14.53 -24.29
CA GLU A 311 -13.45 15.57 -25.33
C GLU A 311 -13.31 16.98 -24.70
N HIS A 312 -14.03 17.26 -23.61
CA HIS A 312 -13.96 18.55 -22.91
C HIS A 312 -12.73 18.73 -22.01
N GLY A 313 -11.94 17.68 -21.76
CA GLY A 313 -10.80 17.73 -20.83
C GLY A 313 -11.19 17.62 -19.35
N VAL A 314 -12.30 16.96 -19.06
CA VAL A 314 -12.89 16.73 -17.72
C VAL A 314 -12.61 15.30 -17.24
N PRO A 315 -11.96 15.09 -16.08
CA PRO A 315 -11.78 13.76 -15.52
C PRO A 315 -13.11 13.19 -14.99
N ILE A 316 -13.59 12.14 -15.64
CA ILE A 316 -14.86 11.46 -15.36
C ILE A 316 -14.68 9.94 -15.48
N ALA A 317 -15.39 9.17 -14.67
CA ALA A 317 -15.44 7.71 -14.77
C ALA A 317 -16.84 7.17 -14.46
N ALA A 318 -17.21 6.06 -15.12
CA ALA A 318 -18.43 5.31 -14.80
C ALA A 318 -18.26 4.56 -13.47
N VAL A 319 -19.30 4.51 -12.65
CA VAL A 319 -19.35 3.64 -11.46
C VAL A 319 -19.79 2.25 -11.89
N LEU A 320 -18.83 1.36 -12.09
CA LEU A 320 -19.06 0.01 -12.61
C LEU A 320 -19.43 -0.99 -11.50
N THR A 321 -20.05 -2.11 -11.88
CA THR A 321 -20.18 -3.30 -11.02
C THR A 321 -19.02 -4.26 -11.31
N PRO A 322 -18.67 -5.19 -10.39
CA PRO A 322 -17.73 -6.28 -10.68
C PRO A 322 -18.04 -7.04 -11.98
N SER A 323 -19.31 -7.38 -12.21
CA SER A 323 -19.82 -7.96 -13.47
C SER A 323 -19.54 -7.11 -14.71
N ARG A 324 -19.75 -5.78 -14.67
CA ARG A 324 -19.44 -4.86 -15.78
C ARG A 324 -17.94 -4.76 -16.05
N ILE A 325 -17.09 -4.99 -15.04
CA ILE A 325 -15.63 -4.99 -15.15
C ILE A 325 -15.12 -6.29 -15.78
N LEU A 326 -15.64 -7.45 -15.37
CA LEU A 326 -15.37 -8.74 -16.02
C LEU A 326 -15.76 -8.74 -17.52
N ALA A 327 -16.78 -7.96 -17.88
CA ALA A 327 -17.24 -7.74 -19.26
C ALA A 327 -16.58 -6.53 -19.96
N SER A 328 -15.60 -5.86 -19.36
CA SER A 328 -14.99 -4.66 -19.91
C SER A 328 -13.98 -4.96 -21.00
N GLU A 329 -14.19 -4.33 -22.17
CA GLU A 329 -13.25 -4.31 -23.30
C GLU A 329 -11.82 -3.97 -22.86
N HIS A 330 -11.63 -3.01 -21.94
CA HIS A 330 -10.28 -2.58 -21.56
C HIS A 330 -9.51 -3.63 -20.77
N PHE A 331 -10.12 -4.18 -19.71
CA PHE A 331 -9.45 -5.18 -18.87
C PHE A 331 -9.18 -6.48 -19.63
N GLN A 332 -10.01 -6.81 -20.63
CA GLN A 332 -9.76 -7.90 -21.57
C GLN A 332 -8.63 -7.55 -22.54
N ALA A 333 -8.65 -6.38 -23.19
CA ALA A 333 -7.66 -5.95 -24.19
C ALA A 333 -6.23 -5.79 -23.63
N VAL A 334 -6.08 -5.50 -22.32
CA VAL A 334 -4.75 -5.46 -21.66
C VAL A 334 -4.40 -6.78 -20.96
N GLY A 335 -5.23 -7.81 -21.08
CA GLY A 335 -5.06 -9.12 -20.44
C GLY A 335 -5.21 -9.14 -18.93
N ALA A 336 -5.59 -8.02 -18.29
CA ALA A 336 -5.75 -7.89 -16.84
C ALA A 336 -6.83 -8.80 -16.25
N ILE A 337 -7.83 -9.15 -17.06
CA ILE A 337 -8.81 -10.21 -16.77
C ILE A 337 -8.69 -11.22 -17.92
N THR A 338 -8.28 -12.43 -17.60
CA THR A 338 -8.00 -13.51 -18.55
C THR A 338 -8.90 -14.71 -18.25
N ASP A 339 -9.42 -15.38 -19.29
CA ASP A 339 -10.05 -16.70 -19.13
C ASP A 339 -8.95 -17.76 -19.07
N THR A 340 -8.93 -18.54 -17.99
CA THR A 340 -7.92 -19.57 -17.77
C THR A 340 -8.47 -20.70 -16.90
N GLU A 341 -7.83 -21.86 -16.99
CA GLU A 341 -8.03 -22.93 -16.02
C GLU A 341 -7.50 -22.47 -14.66
N LEU A 342 -8.39 -22.31 -13.67
CA LEU A 342 -8.02 -21.92 -12.31
C LEU A 342 -7.88 -23.14 -11.40
N VAL A 343 -8.75 -24.12 -11.60
CA VAL A 343 -8.75 -25.43 -10.92
C VAL A 343 -9.03 -26.52 -11.96
N PRO A 344 -8.60 -27.78 -11.75
CA PRO A 344 -8.62 -28.81 -12.80
C PRO A 344 -9.97 -28.97 -13.51
N GLY A 345 -9.96 -28.85 -14.84
CA GLY A 345 -11.13 -28.92 -15.72
C GLY A 345 -12.04 -27.68 -15.70
N VAL A 346 -11.68 -26.61 -14.98
CA VAL A 346 -12.55 -25.45 -14.75
C VAL A 346 -11.89 -24.14 -15.16
N HIS A 347 -12.29 -23.70 -16.35
CA HIS A 347 -12.03 -22.36 -16.87
C HIS A 347 -12.96 -21.31 -16.25
N THR A 348 -12.38 -20.18 -15.84
CA THR A 348 -13.11 -18.98 -15.43
C THR A 348 -12.28 -17.72 -15.72
N ARG A 349 -12.90 -16.55 -15.64
CA ARG A 349 -12.19 -15.26 -15.73
C ARG A 349 -11.52 -14.94 -14.40
N VAL A 350 -10.21 -14.70 -14.45
CA VAL A 350 -9.38 -14.35 -13.28
C VAL A 350 -8.66 -13.02 -13.50
N PRO A 351 -8.49 -12.19 -12.45
CA PRO A 351 -7.46 -11.16 -12.45
C PRO A 351 -6.08 -11.77 -12.61
N SER A 352 -5.30 -11.25 -13.55
CA SER A 352 -4.08 -11.89 -14.02
C SER A 352 -2.81 -11.46 -13.29
N GLY A 353 -2.88 -10.70 -12.21
CA GLY A 353 -1.71 -10.10 -11.52
C GLY A 353 -1.44 -8.64 -11.88
N TYR A 354 -0.45 -8.07 -11.19
CA TYR A 354 -0.23 -6.62 -11.06
C TYR A 354 0.70 -6.00 -12.11
N PHE A 355 1.63 -6.79 -12.66
CA PHE A 355 2.90 -6.26 -13.15
C PHE A 355 3.02 -6.28 -14.68
N VAL A 356 3.72 -5.29 -15.22
CA VAL A 356 4.20 -5.27 -16.61
C VAL A 356 5.70 -5.01 -16.58
N VAL A 357 6.47 -5.81 -17.31
CA VAL A 357 7.94 -5.77 -17.42
C VAL A 357 8.29 -5.83 -18.91
N ASP A 358 9.02 -4.82 -19.41
CA ASP A 358 9.37 -4.64 -20.82
C ASP A 358 8.18 -4.89 -21.78
N GLU A 359 7.06 -4.26 -21.44
CA GLU A 359 5.76 -4.36 -22.11
C GLU A 359 5.10 -5.77 -22.07
N GLN A 360 5.69 -6.76 -21.42
CA GLN A 360 5.07 -8.06 -21.18
C GLN A 360 4.35 -8.10 -19.84
N ARG A 361 3.20 -8.77 -19.74
CA ARG A 361 2.50 -8.94 -18.47
C ARG A 361 3.21 -10.01 -17.62
N CYS A 362 3.48 -9.68 -16.36
CA CYS A 362 3.98 -10.62 -15.36
C CYS A 362 2.93 -10.81 -14.26
N GLY A 363 2.54 -12.06 -14.05
CA GLY A 363 1.37 -12.40 -13.25
C GLY A 363 1.01 -13.88 -13.39
N PHE A 364 -0.28 -14.23 -13.41
CA PHE A 364 -0.77 -15.60 -13.53
C PHE A 364 -0.23 -16.29 -14.81
N ARG A 365 0.40 -17.46 -14.65
CA ARG A 365 0.91 -18.30 -15.75
C ARG A 365 0.46 -19.76 -15.65
N ALA A 366 0.35 -20.28 -14.42
CA ALA A 366 -0.11 -21.63 -14.13
C ALA A 366 -1.05 -21.64 -12.91
N PRO A 367 -2.07 -22.50 -12.87
CA PRO A 367 -2.95 -22.66 -11.71
C PRO A 367 -2.18 -23.16 -10.47
N ALA A 368 -2.82 -23.10 -9.31
CA ALA A 368 -2.23 -23.66 -8.09
C ALA A 368 -2.03 -25.19 -8.24
N PRO A 369 -0.87 -25.72 -7.83
CA PRO A 369 -0.59 -27.15 -7.94
C PRO A 369 -1.47 -28.00 -7.02
N SER A 370 -1.64 -29.27 -7.37
CA SER A 370 -2.15 -30.28 -6.42
C SER A 370 -1.19 -30.43 -5.24
N ALA A 371 -1.69 -30.82 -4.06
CA ALA A 371 -0.84 -31.03 -2.89
C ALA A 371 0.17 -32.15 -3.17
N GLY A 372 1.47 -31.85 -3.06
CA GLY A 372 2.53 -32.83 -3.32
C GLY A 372 2.73 -33.18 -4.80
N GLN A 373 2.30 -32.30 -5.72
CA GLN A 373 2.53 -32.45 -7.16
C GLN A 373 4.02 -32.40 -7.54
N ASP A 374 4.83 -31.70 -6.74
CA ASP A 374 6.23 -31.42 -7.01
C ASP A 374 7.16 -32.14 -6.03
N GLU A 375 8.34 -32.54 -6.52
CA GLU A 375 9.41 -33.03 -5.66
C GLU A 375 9.94 -31.89 -4.74
N PRO A 376 10.20 -32.17 -3.44
CA PRO A 376 10.78 -31.22 -2.47
C PRO A 376 12.26 -30.89 -2.77
N ARG A 377 12.47 -30.07 -3.80
CA ARG A 377 13.78 -29.53 -4.22
C ARG A 377 13.62 -28.20 -4.95
N TRP A 378 14.72 -27.45 -5.04
CA TRP A 378 14.79 -26.23 -5.85
C TRP A 378 14.97 -26.55 -7.34
N LEU A 379 14.29 -25.77 -8.19
CA LEU A 379 14.52 -25.70 -9.64
C LEU A 379 15.45 -24.53 -9.98
N ALA A 380 15.35 -23.41 -9.26
CA ALA A 380 16.26 -22.28 -9.42
C ALA A 380 17.69 -22.67 -9.03
N ALA A 381 18.65 -22.34 -9.89
CA ALA A 381 20.08 -22.43 -9.54
C ALA A 381 20.42 -21.42 -8.43
N PRO A 382 21.39 -21.69 -7.54
CA PRO A 382 21.80 -20.70 -6.54
C PRO A 382 22.41 -19.49 -7.24
N THR A 383 21.94 -18.28 -6.93
CA THR A 383 22.59 -17.06 -7.43
C THR A 383 23.97 -16.92 -6.78
N PRO A 384 25.07 -16.80 -7.54
CA PRO A 384 26.36 -16.42 -6.99
C PRO A 384 26.24 -15.02 -6.40
N THR A 385 26.22 -14.91 -5.07
CA THR A 385 26.16 -13.60 -4.41
C THR A 385 27.51 -12.90 -4.63
N PRO A 386 27.54 -11.65 -5.12
CA PRO A 386 28.76 -10.86 -5.15
C PRO A 386 29.39 -10.74 -3.75
N ALA A 387 30.67 -10.39 -3.67
CA ALA A 387 31.27 -10.05 -2.39
C ALA A 387 30.47 -8.90 -1.73
N PRO A 388 30.11 -8.99 -0.43
CA PRO A 388 29.32 -7.96 0.24
C PRO A 388 29.91 -6.55 0.07
N SER A 389 29.07 -5.63 -0.40
CA SER A 389 29.41 -4.21 -0.61
C SER A 389 28.92 -3.30 0.52
N GLY A 390 28.03 -3.81 1.38
CA GLY A 390 27.46 -3.12 2.53
C GLY A 390 27.94 -3.68 3.87
N ARG A 391 27.59 -2.99 4.95
CA ARG A 391 27.82 -3.40 6.34
C ARG A 391 26.52 -3.88 6.99
N VAL A 392 26.61 -4.85 7.89
CA VAL A 392 25.49 -5.20 8.78
C VAL A 392 25.12 -3.98 9.63
N GLY A 393 23.82 -3.71 9.78
CA GLY A 393 23.31 -2.51 10.44
C GLY A 393 23.40 -1.21 9.61
N GLY A 394 23.84 -1.27 8.34
CA GLY A 394 23.67 -0.18 7.37
C GLY A 394 22.24 -0.07 6.86
N TYR A 395 21.93 1.02 6.15
CA TYR A 395 20.62 1.18 5.51
C TYR A 395 20.54 0.31 4.23
N PRO A 396 19.44 -0.43 3.99
CA PRO A 396 19.32 -1.35 2.85
C PRO A 396 19.61 -0.74 1.47
N PHE A 397 19.29 0.54 1.28
CA PHE A 397 19.42 1.26 0.02
C PHE A 397 20.52 2.33 0.03
N GLU A 398 21.43 2.31 1.01
CA GLU A 398 22.56 3.25 1.12
C GLU A 398 23.36 3.27 -0.20
N GLY A 399 23.40 4.41 -0.89
CA GLY A 399 24.10 4.53 -2.18
C GLY A 399 23.30 4.13 -3.43
N LEU A 400 21.98 3.86 -3.33
CA LEU A 400 21.09 3.93 -4.48
C LEU A 400 20.67 5.38 -4.74
N ARG A 401 20.76 5.86 -5.98
CA ARG A 401 20.28 7.17 -6.44
C ARG A 401 19.02 7.06 -7.28
N ILE A 402 17.97 7.76 -6.90
CA ILE A 402 16.64 7.66 -7.50
C ILE A 402 16.15 9.04 -7.92
N LEU A 403 15.69 9.20 -9.16
CA LEU A 403 15.05 10.42 -9.64
C LEU A 403 13.51 10.26 -9.55
N ASP A 404 12.87 10.97 -8.62
CA ASP A 404 11.41 10.98 -8.47
C ASP A 404 10.79 12.09 -9.34
N LEU A 405 10.14 11.69 -10.43
CA LEU A 405 9.21 12.50 -11.23
C LEU A 405 7.74 12.22 -10.86
N GLY A 406 7.50 11.39 -9.84
CA GLY A 406 6.17 11.11 -9.35
C GLY A 406 5.42 12.37 -8.91
N ILE A 407 4.10 12.30 -8.87
CA ILE A 407 3.22 13.36 -8.38
C ILE A 407 2.18 12.79 -7.44
N ILE A 408 1.82 13.58 -6.42
CA ILE A 408 0.78 13.25 -5.44
C ILE A 408 1.10 11.93 -4.73
N VAL A 409 0.07 11.19 -4.27
CA VAL A 409 0.21 10.12 -3.28
C VAL A 409 0.97 8.93 -3.83
N ALA A 410 0.53 8.34 -4.96
CA ALA A 410 1.12 7.11 -5.48
C ALA A 410 2.61 7.25 -5.85
N GLY A 411 3.00 8.40 -6.44
CA GLY A 411 4.40 8.67 -6.79
C GLY A 411 5.27 8.84 -5.54
N GLY A 412 4.87 9.75 -4.64
CA GLY A 412 5.63 10.02 -3.43
C GLY A 412 5.65 8.85 -2.43
N GLU A 413 4.60 8.01 -2.36
CA GLU A 413 4.62 6.79 -1.54
C GLU A 413 5.64 5.77 -2.06
N LEU A 414 5.76 5.62 -3.39
CA LEU A 414 6.74 4.72 -4.01
C LEU A 414 8.16 5.17 -3.66
N SER A 415 8.49 6.44 -3.93
CA SER A 415 9.84 6.98 -3.71
C SER A 415 10.22 7.05 -2.23
N ARG A 416 9.28 7.40 -1.34
CA ARG A 416 9.48 7.43 0.12
C ARG A 416 9.92 6.09 0.70
N LEU A 417 9.42 4.98 0.19
CA LEU A 417 9.81 3.65 0.70
C LEU A 417 11.31 3.38 0.48
N PHE A 418 11.92 3.96 -0.55
CA PHE A 418 13.36 3.91 -0.75
C PHE A 418 14.11 4.94 0.11
N GLY A 419 13.60 6.17 0.22
CA GLY A 419 14.21 7.22 1.05
C GLY A 419 14.23 6.88 2.56
N ASP A 420 13.14 6.30 3.08
CA ASP A 420 13.05 5.84 4.48
C ASP A 420 14.01 4.69 4.81
N LEU A 421 14.54 3.99 3.79
CA LEU A 421 15.54 2.93 3.90
C LEU A 421 16.91 3.32 3.32
N GLY A 422 17.18 4.63 3.24
CA GLY A 422 18.51 5.21 3.00
C GLY A 422 18.91 5.46 1.55
N GLY A 423 17.98 5.35 0.59
CA GLY A 423 18.23 5.74 -0.80
C GLY A 423 18.31 7.26 -0.98
N GLU A 424 19.22 7.74 -1.82
CA GLU A 424 19.29 9.15 -2.24
C GLU A 424 18.20 9.45 -3.27
N VAL A 425 17.03 9.87 -2.78
CA VAL A 425 15.89 10.21 -3.63
C VAL A 425 15.89 11.71 -3.95
N ILE A 426 15.99 12.05 -5.23
CA ILE A 426 15.95 13.42 -5.74
C ILE A 426 14.58 13.68 -6.37
N LYS A 427 13.74 14.45 -5.67
CA LYS A 427 12.47 14.96 -6.19
C LYS A 427 12.72 15.99 -7.29
N VAL A 428 12.31 15.73 -8.52
CA VAL A 428 12.47 16.64 -9.66
C VAL A 428 11.10 17.14 -10.12
N GLU A 429 10.88 18.45 -10.02
CA GLU A 429 9.59 19.08 -10.39
C GLU A 429 9.76 20.51 -10.91
N SER A 430 8.76 21.04 -11.62
CA SER A 430 8.80 22.41 -12.14
C SER A 430 8.11 23.39 -11.20
N ALA A 431 8.70 24.55 -10.93
CA ALA A 431 8.05 25.63 -10.16
C ALA A 431 6.73 26.14 -10.79
N GLN A 432 6.53 25.94 -12.10
CA GLN A 432 5.27 26.25 -12.79
C GLN A 432 4.20 25.15 -12.62
N TYR A 433 4.63 23.92 -12.31
CA TYR A 433 3.79 22.74 -12.16
C TYR A 433 4.27 21.90 -10.96
N PRO A 434 4.21 22.46 -9.74
CA PRO A 434 4.65 21.76 -8.53
C PRO A 434 3.79 20.51 -8.28
N ASP A 435 4.32 19.56 -7.50
CA ASP A 435 3.57 18.41 -7.01
C ASP A 435 2.27 18.88 -6.34
N GLY A 436 1.15 18.23 -6.68
CA GLY A 436 -0.16 18.56 -6.14
C GLY A 436 -0.22 18.50 -4.60
N LEU A 437 0.64 17.73 -3.95
CA LEU A 437 0.77 17.72 -2.49
C LEU A 437 1.32 19.02 -1.91
N ARG A 438 2.07 19.84 -2.66
CA ARG A 438 2.61 21.13 -2.16
C ARG A 438 1.57 22.21 -1.86
N GLN A 439 0.27 21.94 -2.08
CA GLN A 439 -0.84 22.83 -1.75
C GLN A 439 -0.96 23.04 -0.22
N ALA A 440 -0.18 23.99 0.31
CA ALA A 440 -0.20 24.41 1.70
C ALA A 440 -1.37 25.37 1.99
N ARG A 441 -1.69 25.60 3.28
CA ARG A 441 -2.65 26.65 3.65
C ARG A 441 -1.98 28.01 3.55
N ALA A 442 -2.77 29.08 3.46
CA ALA A 442 -2.22 30.43 3.44
C ALA A 442 -1.41 30.71 4.73
N GLY A 443 -0.12 31.01 4.58
CA GLY A 443 0.82 31.26 5.68
C GLY A 443 1.69 30.05 6.06
N ASP A 444 1.34 28.82 5.64
CA ASP A 444 2.17 27.64 5.88
C ASP A 444 3.33 27.59 4.87
N ALA A 445 4.55 27.32 5.35
CA ALA A 445 5.74 27.22 4.49
C ALA A 445 5.75 25.96 3.60
N MET A 446 5.04 24.90 4.02
CA MET A 446 4.92 23.62 3.34
C MET A 446 3.63 22.95 3.80
N SER A 447 3.00 22.12 2.96
CA SER A 447 1.88 21.29 3.42
C SER A 447 2.40 20.11 4.26
N GLU A 448 1.63 19.73 5.28
CA GLU A 448 1.88 18.52 6.07
C GLU A 448 1.97 17.26 5.18
N SER A 449 1.11 17.18 4.15
CA SER A 449 1.05 16.04 3.25
C SER A 449 2.29 15.90 2.36
N PHE A 450 2.88 17.01 1.90
CA PHE A 450 4.17 16.97 1.20
C PHE A 450 5.31 16.63 2.18
N ALA A 451 5.33 17.23 3.36
CA ALA A 451 6.38 16.98 4.37
C ALA A 451 6.46 15.51 4.79
N TRP A 452 5.33 14.85 5.05
CA TRP A 452 5.33 13.43 5.42
C TRP A 452 5.69 12.50 4.27
N THR A 453 5.23 12.80 3.04
CA THR A 453 5.42 11.92 1.89
C THR A 453 6.80 12.08 1.26
N HIS A 454 7.37 13.28 1.26
CA HIS A 454 8.69 13.58 0.69
C HIS A 454 9.78 13.80 1.75
N ARG A 455 9.59 13.29 2.98
CA ARG A 455 10.68 13.14 3.95
C ARG A 455 11.81 12.30 3.37
N ASN A 456 13.04 12.52 3.83
CA ASN A 456 14.25 11.86 3.33
C ASN A 456 14.54 12.07 1.83
N HIS A 457 13.86 12.99 1.15
CA HIS A 457 14.15 13.38 -0.24
C HIS A 457 14.99 14.67 -0.30
N LEU A 458 15.88 14.74 -1.29
CA LEU A 458 16.38 15.99 -1.85
C LEU A 458 15.34 16.58 -2.81
N ALA A 459 15.37 17.88 -3.07
CA ALA A 459 14.45 18.53 -4.00
C ALA A 459 15.17 19.44 -5.01
N LEU A 460 14.82 19.30 -6.28
CA LEU A 460 15.38 20.04 -7.41
C LEU A 460 14.27 20.63 -8.29
N GLY A 461 14.23 21.97 -8.35
CA GLY A 461 13.36 22.70 -9.27
C GLY A 461 13.92 22.67 -10.69
N LEU A 462 13.27 21.94 -11.60
CA LEU A 462 13.74 21.75 -12.98
C LEU A 462 12.58 21.72 -13.99
N ASN A 463 12.68 22.50 -15.06
CA ASN A 463 11.66 22.53 -16.12
C ASN A 463 12.09 21.70 -17.33
N LEU A 464 11.69 20.43 -17.37
CA LEU A 464 11.99 19.45 -18.44
C LEU A 464 11.41 19.82 -19.83
N ARG A 465 10.76 20.97 -19.99
CA ARG A 465 10.38 21.52 -21.31
C ARG A 465 11.49 22.36 -21.95
N HIS A 466 12.44 22.89 -21.17
CA HIS A 466 13.56 23.68 -21.68
C HIS A 466 14.76 22.78 -21.97
N THR A 467 15.53 23.08 -23.02
CA THR A 467 16.71 22.30 -23.44
C THR A 467 17.72 22.14 -22.30
N GLU A 468 18.10 23.23 -21.63
CA GLU A 468 18.98 23.21 -20.44
C GLU A 468 18.44 22.30 -19.32
N GLY A 469 17.12 22.32 -19.12
CA GLY A 469 16.44 21.46 -18.13
C GLY A 469 16.54 19.98 -18.49
N LYS A 470 16.46 19.64 -19.78
CA LYS A 470 16.68 18.28 -20.28
C LYS A 470 18.15 17.86 -20.16
N GLU A 471 19.09 18.74 -20.48
CA GLU A 471 20.53 18.47 -20.34
C GLU A 471 20.92 18.18 -18.88
N ILE A 472 20.42 18.98 -17.93
CA ILE A 472 20.63 18.75 -16.50
C ILE A 472 20.05 17.39 -16.09
N PHE A 473 18.81 17.08 -16.50
CA PHE A 473 18.18 15.80 -16.16
C PHE A 473 18.89 14.60 -16.80
N GLY A 474 19.35 14.72 -18.04
CA GLY A 474 20.12 13.69 -18.73
C GLY A 474 21.43 13.34 -18.02
N ARG A 475 22.13 14.35 -17.46
CA ARG A 475 23.30 14.11 -16.60
C ARG A 475 22.92 13.40 -15.30
N LEU A 476 21.80 13.75 -14.66
CA LEU A 476 21.33 13.05 -13.46
C LEU A 476 20.96 11.58 -13.76
N VAL A 477 20.38 11.29 -14.92
CA VAL A 477 20.03 9.93 -15.37
C VAL A 477 21.28 9.05 -15.57
N ALA A 478 22.38 9.63 -16.07
CA ALA A 478 23.65 8.91 -16.26
C ALA A 478 24.19 8.32 -14.94
N ASP A 479 23.99 9.02 -13.82
CA ASP A 479 24.45 8.62 -12.48
C ASP A 479 23.35 7.95 -11.62
N ALA A 480 22.15 7.73 -12.14
CA ALA A 480 21.01 7.22 -11.37
C ALA A 480 20.85 5.69 -11.46
N ASP A 481 20.34 5.08 -10.40
CA ASP A 481 19.92 3.67 -10.36
C ASP A 481 18.53 3.48 -10.96
N ALA A 482 17.62 4.44 -10.72
CA ALA A 482 16.25 4.41 -11.21
C ALA A 482 15.63 5.80 -11.47
N VAL A 483 14.65 5.83 -12.36
CA VAL A 483 13.70 6.94 -12.55
C VAL A 483 12.30 6.44 -12.21
N PHE A 484 11.59 7.17 -11.35
CA PHE A 484 10.22 6.85 -10.95
C PHE A 484 9.24 7.89 -11.53
N ALA A 485 8.16 7.44 -12.16
CA ALA A 485 7.15 8.34 -12.75
C ALA A 485 5.74 7.73 -12.71
N ASN A 486 4.73 8.52 -12.34
CA ASN A 486 3.32 8.10 -12.35
C ASN A 486 2.46 8.92 -13.33
N PHE A 487 3.03 9.30 -14.48
CA PHE A 487 2.36 10.12 -15.47
C PHE A 487 1.38 9.33 -16.36
N LYS A 488 0.45 10.06 -16.99
CA LYS A 488 -0.31 9.54 -18.14
C LYS A 488 0.66 9.03 -19.23
N PRO A 489 0.39 7.87 -19.86
CA PRO A 489 1.22 7.33 -20.95
C PRO A 489 1.56 8.37 -22.03
N GLY A 490 2.80 8.32 -22.51
CA GLY A 490 3.36 9.28 -23.47
C GLY A 490 3.85 10.62 -22.86
N THR A 491 3.49 10.96 -21.61
CA THR A 491 3.94 12.23 -21.00
C THR A 491 5.46 12.31 -20.87
N LEU A 492 6.10 11.24 -20.37
CA LEU A 492 7.56 11.22 -20.18
C LEU A 492 8.31 11.27 -21.52
N THR A 493 7.82 10.55 -22.53
CA THR A 493 8.27 10.66 -23.93
C THR A 493 8.12 12.08 -24.47
N SER A 494 7.02 12.78 -24.19
CA SER A 494 6.85 14.18 -24.63
C SER A 494 7.81 15.17 -23.96
N LEU A 495 8.43 14.77 -22.84
CA LEU A 495 9.54 15.51 -22.20
C LEU A 495 10.92 15.13 -22.80
N GLY A 496 11.01 14.11 -23.65
CA GLY A 496 12.26 13.60 -24.24
C GLY A 496 12.98 12.55 -23.40
N PHE A 497 12.23 11.79 -22.59
CA PHE A 497 12.76 10.76 -21.69
C PHE A 497 11.96 9.45 -21.76
N SER A 498 11.65 8.98 -22.97
CA SER A 498 11.21 7.60 -23.18
C SER A 498 12.20 6.60 -22.58
N TYR A 499 11.77 5.34 -22.36
CA TYR A 499 12.68 4.33 -21.85
C TYR A 499 13.91 4.14 -22.76
N GLN A 500 13.74 4.22 -24.08
CA GLN A 500 14.84 4.15 -25.04
C GLN A 500 15.84 5.31 -24.86
N GLU A 501 15.37 6.54 -24.64
CA GLU A 501 16.22 7.71 -24.37
C GLU A 501 16.94 7.59 -23.02
N LEU A 502 16.26 7.13 -21.97
CA LEU A 502 16.86 6.88 -20.66
C LEU A 502 17.92 5.76 -20.72
N HIS A 503 17.62 4.65 -21.40
CA HIS A 503 18.53 3.52 -21.57
C HIS A 503 19.76 3.89 -22.42
N ALA A 504 19.60 4.77 -23.41
CA ALA A 504 20.73 5.29 -24.19
C ALA A 504 21.67 6.18 -23.37
N LEU A 505 21.16 6.88 -22.34
CA LEU A 505 21.96 7.63 -21.38
C LEU A 505 22.61 6.71 -20.32
N ASN A 506 21.90 5.66 -19.91
CA ASN A 506 22.33 4.73 -18.87
C ASN A 506 21.73 3.32 -19.12
N PRO A 507 22.51 2.36 -19.67
CA PRO A 507 22.02 1.02 -19.97
C PRO A 507 21.57 0.20 -18.75
N ARG A 508 21.91 0.64 -17.53
CA ARG A 508 21.51 0.01 -16.25
C ARG A 508 20.23 0.60 -15.66
N ILE A 509 19.67 1.67 -16.22
CA ILE A 509 18.57 2.41 -15.57
C ILE A 509 17.30 1.56 -15.42
N VAL A 510 16.70 1.57 -14.23
CA VAL A 510 15.35 1.05 -14.01
C VAL A 510 14.35 2.20 -14.19
N LEU A 511 13.39 2.07 -15.10
CA LEU A 511 12.25 2.99 -15.20
C LEU A 511 11.04 2.34 -14.53
N ALA A 512 10.59 2.87 -13.39
CA ALA A 512 9.37 2.43 -12.73
C ALA A 512 8.20 3.38 -13.04
N GLY A 513 7.31 2.91 -13.91
CA GLY A 513 6.10 3.59 -14.35
C GLY A 513 4.86 3.21 -13.53
N SER A 514 3.93 4.15 -13.36
CA SER A 514 2.55 3.83 -12.99
C SER A 514 1.56 4.77 -13.65
N SER A 515 0.30 4.34 -13.74
CA SER A 515 -0.78 5.11 -14.38
C SER A 515 -2.15 4.61 -13.93
N ALA A 516 -3.19 5.45 -14.08
CA ALA A 516 -4.54 5.11 -13.63
C ALA A 516 -5.12 3.84 -14.31
N PHE A 517 -4.90 3.69 -15.62
CA PHE A 517 -5.52 2.65 -16.46
C PHE A 517 -4.50 1.94 -17.37
N GLY A 518 -3.26 1.80 -16.89
CA GLY A 518 -2.19 1.14 -17.62
C GLY A 518 -1.59 1.96 -18.76
N ASN A 519 -0.46 1.47 -19.29
CA ASN A 519 0.23 2.07 -20.44
C ASN A 519 -0.31 1.62 -21.81
N ARG A 520 -1.32 0.76 -21.84
CA ARG A 520 -1.90 0.16 -23.07
C ARG A 520 -3.41 0.03 -23.02
N GLY A 521 -3.99 -0.27 -24.17
CA GLY A 521 -5.42 -0.55 -24.33
C GLY A 521 -6.33 0.69 -24.28
N PRO A 522 -7.65 0.51 -24.47
CA PRO A 522 -8.59 1.60 -24.77
C PRO A 522 -8.72 2.71 -23.71
N TRP A 523 -8.31 2.47 -22.46
CA TRP A 523 -8.45 3.43 -21.36
C TRP A 523 -7.13 4.10 -20.96
N SER A 524 -5.99 3.68 -21.51
CA SER A 524 -4.65 4.21 -21.20
C SER A 524 -4.53 5.74 -21.33
N THR A 525 -5.26 6.34 -22.27
CA THR A 525 -5.23 7.79 -22.51
C THR A 525 -6.23 8.59 -21.66
N ARG A 526 -7.07 7.93 -20.84
CA ARG A 526 -8.03 8.61 -19.97
C ARG A 526 -7.32 9.33 -18.83
N MET A 527 -7.87 10.47 -18.40
CA MET A 527 -7.45 11.08 -17.14
C MET A 527 -7.99 10.26 -15.99
N GLY A 528 -7.13 9.92 -15.03
CA GLY A 528 -7.51 9.19 -13.83
C GLY A 528 -6.89 9.80 -12.59
N TYR A 529 -7.61 9.60 -11.50
CA TYR A 529 -7.26 9.90 -10.11
C TYR A 529 -7.82 8.75 -9.26
N GLY A 530 -7.28 8.48 -8.07
CA GLY A 530 -7.77 7.42 -7.18
C GLY A 530 -9.31 7.29 -7.08
N PRO A 531 -10.08 8.39 -6.87
CA PRO A 531 -11.54 8.36 -6.83
C PRO A 531 -12.21 7.86 -8.13
N LEU A 532 -11.63 8.18 -9.29
CA LEU A 532 -12.11 7.73 -10.60
C LEU A 532 -11.74 6.27 -10.86
N VAL A 533 -10.58 5.83 -10.37
CA VAL A 533 -10.21 4.41 -10.42
C VAL A 533 -11.20 3.59 -9.60
N ARG A 534 -11.51 3.98 -8.35
CA ARG A 534 -12.49 3.25 -7.51
C ARG A 534 -13.86 3.10 -8.16
N ALA A 535 -14.30 4.10 -8.92
CA ALA A 535 -15.52 4.03 -9.71
C ALA A 535 -15.41 3.00 -10.83
N ALA A 536 -14.32 3.06 -11.61
CA ALA A 536 -14.06 2.16 -12.74
C ALA A 536 -13.68 0.72 -12.33
N THR A 537 -13.27 0.47 -11.09
CA THR A 537 -12.91 -0.85 -10.54
C THR A 537 -13.96 -1.43 -9.59
N GLY A 538 -15.13 -0.78 -9.48
CA GLY A 538 -16.29 -1.33 -8.78
C GLY A 538 -16.24 -1.25 -7.25
N VAL A 539 -15.12 -0.80 -6.69
CA VAL A 539 -14.97 -0.51 -5.27
C VAL A 539 -16.03 0.48 -4.79
N THR A 540 -16.25 1.58 -5.53
CA THR A 540 -17.31 2.55 -5.20
C THR A 540 -18.68 1.87 -5.13
N ARG A 541 -18.96 0.89 -5.99
CA ARG A 541 -20.24 0.17 -6.05
C ARG A 541 -20.44 -0.87 -4.95
N LEU A 542 -19.34 -1.42 -4.44
CA LEU A 542 -19.29 -2.37 -3.31
C LEU A 542 -19.32 -1.66 -1.94
N TRP A 543 -18.77 -0.44 -1.87
CA TRP A 543 -18.62 0.33 -0.63
C TRP A 543 -19.88 1.17 -0.31
N THR A 544 -21.00 0.49 -0.08
CA THR A 544 -22.33 1.09 0.11
C THR A 544 -22.98 0.72 1.44
N SER A 545 -23.76 1.64 2.01
CA SER A 545 -24.71 1.31 3.09
C SER A 545 -25.96 0.64 2.54
N GLY A 546 -26.55 -0.27 3.32
CA GLY A 546 -27.89 -0.80 3.09
C GLY A 546 -29.02 0.03 3.69
N ALA A 547 -28.73 0.90 4.66
CA ALA A 547 -29.74 1.76 5.25
C ALA A 547 -30.17 2.84 4.25
N THR A 548 -31.47 2.97 4.04
CA THR A 548 -32.05 4.03 3.19
C THR A 548 -31.74 5.39 3.78
N SER A 549 -31.06 6.24 3.02
CA SER A 549 -30.90 7.66 3.33
C SER A 549 -32.27 8.31 3.51
N SER A 550 -32.48 9.05 4.59
CA SER A 550 -33.65 9.92 4.76
C SER A 550 -33.63 11.14 3.83
N ASP A 551 -32.45 11.44 3.25
CA ASP A 551 -32.24 12.46 2.23
C ASP A 551 -32.19 11.75 0.87
N ALA A 552 -33.31 11.82 0.12
CA ALA A 552 -33.50 11.13 -1.16
C ALA A 552 -32.55 11.62 -2.28
N LEU A 553 -31.83 12.73 -2.06
CA LEU A 553 -30.86 13.27 -3.01
C LEU A 553 -29.42 12.75 -2.79
N ARG A 554 -29.16 12.00 -1.71
CA ARG A 554 -27.82 11.46 -1.41
C ARG A 554 -27.60 10.06 -1.96
N HIS A 555 -26.50 9.87 -2.66
CA HIS A 555 -26.07 8.55 -3.13
C HIS A 555 -25.53 7.67 -1.98
N ALA A 556 -25.70 6.35 -2.10
CA ALA A 556 -25.33 5.39 -1.06
C ALA A 556 -23.84 5.03 -0.97
N PHE A 557 -22.94 5.73 -1.68
CA PHE A 557 -21.51 5.41 -1.78
C PHE A 557 -20.67 6.11 -0.69
N PHE A 558 -19.78 5.37 -0.02
CA PHE A 558 -18.98 5.87 1.12
C PHE A 558 -17.46 5.76 0.94
N ASP A 559 -16.99 5.61 -0.29
CA ASP A 559 -15.57 5.45 -0.63
C ASP A 559 -14.79 6.77 -0.78
N ALA A 560 -15.44 7.93 -0.64
CA ALA A 560 -14.88 9.21 -1.09
C ALA A 560 -13.75 9.74 -0.19
N THR A 561 -13.83 9.49 1.12
CA THR A 561 -12.93 10.04 2.14
C THR A 561 -11.55 9.41 2.16
N THR A 562 -11.43 8.15 1.72
CA THR A 562 -10.19 7.37 1.75
C THR A 562 -9.37 7.58 0.48
N ILE A 563 -8.06 7.34 0.53
CA ILE A 563 -7.14 7.48 -0.63
C ILE A 563 -6.40 6.15 -0.91
N PHE A 564 -6.94 5.04 -0.38
CA PHE A 564 -6.27 3.74 -0.37
C PHE A 564 -5.64 3.25 -1.69
N PRO A 565 -6.23 3.44 -2.89
CA PRO A 565 -5.63 2.92 -4.12
C PRO A 565 -4.25 3.50 -4.37
N ASP A 566 -4.05 4.78 -4.05
CA ASP A 566 -2.77 5.45 -4.30
C ASP A 566 -1.68 4.98 -3.32
N HIS A 567 -2.01 4.76 -2.03
CA HIS A 567 -1.06 4.25 -1.03
C HIS A 567 -0.64 2.80 -1.33
N VAL A 568 -1.57 1.95 -1.78
CA VAL A 568 -1.28 0.57 -2.21
C VAL A 568 -0.46 0.56 -3.49
N VAL A 569 -0.83 1.35 -4.51
CA VAL A 569 -0.08 1.42 -5.78
C VAL A 569 1.37 1.83 -5.57
N GLY A 570 1.65 2.79 -4.69
CA GLY A 570 3.03 3.16 -4.36
C GLY A 570 3.86 1.97 -3.87
N ARG A 571 3.26 1.09 -3.05
CA ARG A 571 3.91 -0.12 -2.51
C ARG A 571 4.07 -1.23 -3.54
N VAL A 572 3.05 -1.50 -4.35
CA VAL A 572 3.16 -2.47 -5.47
C VAL A 572 4.23 -2.01 -6.47
N GLY A 573 4.29 -0.70 -6.73
CA GLY A 573 5.33 -0.08 -7.56
C GLY A 573 6.72 -0.20 -6.96
N ALA A 574 6.86 -0.04 -5.65
CA ALA A 574 8.14 -0.21 -4.94
C ALA A 574 8.62 -1.66 -4.96
N VAL A 575 7.74 -2.64 -4.74
CA VAL A 575 8.03 -4.09 -4.90
C VAL A 575 8.54 -4.39 -6.31
N LEU A 576 7.84 -3.90 -7.34
CA LEU A 576 8.24 -4.12 -8.74
C LEU A 576 9.56 -3.42 -9.09
N ALA A 577 9.76 -2.18 -8.64
CA ALA A 577 11.00 -1.43 -8.86
C ALA A 577 12.21 -2.10 -8.17
N LEU A 578 12.03 -2.61 -6.95
CA LEU A 578 13.08 -3.31 -6.24
C LEU A 578 13.41 -4.68 -6.88
N ALA A 579 12.41 -5.40 -7.38
CA ALA A 579 12.63 -6.61 -8.17
C ALA A 579 13.42 -6.33 -9.46
N ALA A 580 13.17 -5.19 -10.11
CA ALA A 580 13.95 -4.75 -11.27
C ALA A 580 15.39 -4.34 -10.91
N LEU A 581 15.61 -3.71 -9.75
CA LEU A 581 16.95 -3.40 -9.25
C LEU A 581 17.74 -4.68 -8.90
N ILE A 582 17.09 -5.68 -8.29
CA ILE A 582 17.67 -7.02 -8.06
C ILE A 582 18.06 -7.69 -9.39
N HIS A 583 17.15 -7.66 -10.38
CA HIS A 583 17.44 -8.19 -11.71
C HIS A 583 18.65 -7.49 -12.35
N ARG A 584 18.67 -6.16 -12.35
CA ARG A 584 19.78 -5.34 -12.85
C ARG A 584 21.10 -5.61 -12.16
N ASP A 585 21.10 -5.83 -10.85
CA ASP A 585 22.32 -6.14 -10.10
C ASP A 585 22.83 -7.56 -10.42
N ARG A 586 21.95 -8.49 -10.80
CA ARG A 586 22.28 -9.84 -11.31
C ARG A 586 22.75 -9.86 -12.77
N THR A 587 22.04 -9.18 -13.68
CA THR A 587 22.25 -9.30 -15.15
C THR A 587 23.06 -8.17 -15.75
N GLY A 588 23.15 -7.03 -15.05
CA GLY A 588 23.78 -5.82 -15.55
C GLY A 588 22.91 -4.96 -16.48
N ALA A 589 21.67 -5.37 -16.77
CA ALA A 589 20.75 -4.66 -17.66
C ALA A 589 19.68 -3.88 -16.89
N GLY A 590 19.38 -2.67 -17.36
CA GLY A 590 18.20 -1.91 -16.92
C GLY A 590 16.88 -2.55 -17.39
N THR A 591 15.76 -2.09 -16.85
CA THR A 591 14.43 -2.65 -17.15
C THR A 591 13.35 -1.57 -17.10
N HIS A 592 12.37 -1.65 -18.00
CA HIS A 592 11.15 -0.83 -17.93
C HIS A 592 10.05 -1.63 -17.24
N VAL A 593 9.63 -1.18 -16.06
CA VAL A 593 8.56 -1.82 -15.29
C VAL A 593 7.40 -0.86 -15.10
N HIS A 594 6.16 -1.37 -15.17
CA HIS A 594 4.95 -0.54 -15.12
C HIS A 594 3.80 -1.21 -14.39
N ILE A 595 2.98 -0.42 -13.69
CA ILE A 595 1.72 -0.88 -13.08
C ILE A 595 0.52 -0.01 -13.44
N SER A 596 -0.65 -0.64 -13.44
CA SER A 596 -1.95 0.02 -13.61
C SER A 596 -2.68 0.08 -12.27
N GLN A 597 -3.01 1.28 -11.81
CA GLN A 597 -3.74 1.48 -10.55
C GLN A 597 -5.11 0.81 -10.56
N ALA A 598 -5.79 0.78 -11.72
CA ALA A 598 -7.04 0.05 -11.88
C ALA A 598 -6.86 -1.47 -11.73
N GLU A 599 -5.79 -2.02 -12.30
CA GLU A 599 -5.49 -3.46 -12.19
C GLU A 599 -5.06 -3.84 -10.78
N VAL A 600 -4.29 -2.98 -10.09
CA VAL A 600 -3.92 -3.17 -8.69
C VAL A 600 -5.18 -3.32 -7.82
N VAL A 601 -6.16 -2.43 -7.97
CA VAL A 601 -7.41 -2.50 -7.21
C VAL A 601 -8.27 -3.72 -7.58
N VAL A 602 -8.27 -4.15 -8.84
CA VAL A 602 -8.97 -5.39 -9.26
C VAL A 602 -8.33 -6.63 -8.65
N ASN A 603 -7.00 -6.70 -8.59
CA ASN A 603 -6.29 -7.83 -7.98
C ASN A 603 -6.39 -7.83 -6.43
N GLN A 604 -6.55 -6.68 -5.77
CA GLN A 604 -6.87 -6.65 -4.32
C GLN A 604 -8.22 -7.26 -3.96
N LEU A 605 -9.09 -7.48 -4.95
CA LEU A 605 -10.42 -8.10 -4.80
C LEU A 605 -10.51 -9.39 -5.63
N ASP A 606 -9.39 -10.06 -5.90
CA ASP A 606 -9.29 -11.17 -6.84
C ASP A 606 -10.32 -12.29 -6.59
N THR A 607 -10.45 -12.73 -5.35
CA THR A 607 -11.35 -13.77 -4.89
C THR A 607 -12.81 -13.38 -5.13
N LEU A 608 -13.16 -12.11 -4.93
CA LEU A 608 -14.50 -11.57 -5.23
C LEU A 608 -14.76 -11.57 -6.75
N PHE A 609 -13.80 -11.10 -7.55
CA PHE A 609 -13.94 -11.07 -9.01
C PHE A 609 -14.07 -12.47 -9.63
N VAL A 610 -13.31 -13.45 -9.13
CA VAL A 610 -13.41 -14.85 -9.57
C VAL A 610 -14.73 -15.48 -9.12
N THR A 611 -15.20 -15.19 -7.91
CA THR A 611 -16.49 -15.69 -7.41
C THR A 611 -17.66 -15.14 -8.22
N GLU A 612 -17.67 -13.83 -8.53
CA GLU A 612 -18.65 -13.20 -9.44
C GLU A 612 -18.57 -13.85 -10.84
N ALA A 613 -17.37 -14.10 -11.38
CA ALA A 613 -17.19 -14.74 -12.68
C ALA A 613 -17.74 -16.18 -12.71
N ALA A 614 -17.51 -16.96 -11.66
CA ALA A 614 -18.00 -18.33 -11.52
C ALA A 614 -19.52 -18.42 -11.35
N THR A 615 -20.12 -17.45 -10.65
CA THR A 615 -21.58 -17.37 -10.40
C THR A 615 -22.39 -17.29 -11.70
N GLY A 616 -21.80 -16.76 -12.77
CA GLY A 616 -22.45 -16.57 -14.06
C GLY A 616 -22.63 -17.82 -14.94
N GLY A 617 -22.19 -19.03 -14.54
CA GLY A 617 -22.28 -20.17 -15.47
C GLY A 617 -21.91 -21.59 -15.02
N ARG A 618 -21.66 -21.92 -13.74
CA ARG A 618 -21.32 -23.31 -13.33
C ARG A 618 -22.07 -23.77 -12.06
N PRO A 619 -22.67 -24.97 -12.04
CA PRO A 619 -23.40 -25.50 -10.87
C PRO A 619 -22.49 -26.00 -9.72
N ALA A 620 -21.19 -25.72 -9.77
CA ALA A 620 -20.17 -26.26 -8.86
C ALA A 620 -19.51 -25.19 -7.96
N LEU A 621 -20.08 -23.98 -7.89
CA LEU A 621 -19.69 -22.95 -6.94
C LEU A 621 -20.40 -23.20 -5.59
N ARG A 622 -19.63 -23.35 -4.51
CA ARG A 622 -20.14 -23.32 -3.14
C ARG A 622 -19.55 -22.09 -2.45
N ASP A 623 -20.38 -21.08 -2.25
CA ASP A 623 -19.98 -19.90 -1.49
C ASP A 623 -19.98 -20.18 0.03
N LYS A 624 -19.40 -19.27 0.83
CA LYS A 624 -19.76 -19.15 2.25
C LYS A 624 -21.29 -19.00 2.31
N PRO A 625 -21.98 -19.49 3.36
CA PRO A 625 -23.39 -19.19 3.55
C PRO A 625 -23.53 -17.68 3.77
N VAL A 626 -23.73 -16.95 2.68
CA VAL A 626 -24.14 -15.56 2.69
C VAL A 626 -25.52 -15.58 3.33
N THR A 627 -25.61 -15.19 4.61
CA THR A 627 -26.79 -14.49 5.11
C THR A 627 -27.09 -13.44 4.05
N ARG A 628 -28.17 -13.67 3.28
CA ARG A 628 -28.43 -12.97 2.01
C ARG A 628 -28.07 -11.51 2.21
N ARG A 629 -27.11 -10.98 1.42
CA ARG A 629 -26.86 -9.54 1.35
C ARG A 629 -28.07 -8.86 0.72
N THR A 630 -29.18 -8.80 1.46
CA THR A 630 -30.04 -7.64 1.47
C THR A 630 -29.15 -6.43 1.75
N PRO A 631 -29.37 -5.30 1.07
CA PRO A 631 -28.82 -4.03 1.52
C PRO A 631 -29.41 -3.75 2.91
N GLY A 632 -28.66 -4.07 3.96
CA GLY A 632 -29.09 -3.99 5.35
C GLY A 632 -29.21 -5.38 5.99
N GLY A 633 -28.56 -5.54 7.14
CA GLY A 633 -28.40 -6.81 7.84
C GLY A 633 -26.97 -6.96 8.37
N VAL A 634 -26.71 -6.39 9.55
CA VAL A 634 -25.70 -6.96 10.45
C VAL A 634 -26.49 -7.89 11.35
N ASP A 635 -26.42 -9.19 11.08
CA ASP A 635 -26.97 -10.20 11.97
C ASP A 635 -25.87 -10.72 12.89
N ASP A 636 -26.23 -10.89 14.16
CA ASP A 636 -25.41 -11.37 15.27
C ASP A 636 -24.49 -12.55 14.91
N THR A 637 -23.24 -12.22 14.58
CA THR A 637 -22.10 -13.06 14.93
C THR A 637 -21.40 -12.33 16.07
N GLY A 638 -21.58 -12.85 17.29
CA GLY A 638 -21.37 -12.14 18.56
C GLY A 638 -19.95 -11.62 18.79
N VAL A 639 -19.65 -10.48 18.18
CA VAL A 639 -18.55 -9.59 18.55
C VAL A 639 -19.20 -8.32 19.08
N ASP A 640 -19.56 -8.34 20.36
CA ASP A 640 -19.95 -7.15 21.12
C ASP A 640 -18.75 -6.19 21.19
N LEU A 641 -18.59 -5.40 20.13
CA LEU A 641 -17.85 -4.14 20.21
C LEU A 641 -18.72 -3.15 20.96
N GLU A 642 -18.80 -3.30 22.29
CA GLU A 642 -19.37 -2.28 23.17
C GLU A 642 -18.61 -0.97 22.97
N TRP A 643 -19.23 -0.06 22.22
CA TRP A 643 -18.71 1.27 21.99
C TRP A 643 -18.78 2.05 23.32
N CYS A 644 -17.66 2.12 24.03
CA CYS A 644 -17.50 2.93 25.24
C CYS A 644 -17.68 4.43 24.94
N SER A 645 -18.92 4.88 24.86
CA SER A 645 -19.32 6.28 24.79
C SER A 645 -20.31 6.62 25.90
N GLN A 646 -19.78 6.90 27.09
CA GLN A 646 -20.53 7.59 28.14
C GLN A 646 -20.30 9.11 28.01
N PRO A 647 -21.30 9.91 27.61
CA PRO A 647 -21.27 11.35 27.83
C PRO A 647 -21.55 11.62 29.32
N GLY A 648 -20.69 12.43 29.94
CA GLY A 648 -20.83 12.73 31.37
C GLY A 648 -22.10 13.53 31.67
N ALA A 649 -22.96 12.98 32.53
CA ALA A 649 -23.99 13.71 33.28
C ALA A 649 -23.77 13.44 34.78
N GLY A 650 -23.81 14.49 35.60
CA GLY A 650 -23.38 14.41 36.99
C GLY A 650 -24.31 13.58 37.88
N GLY A 651 -23.74 12.63 38.61
CA GLY A 651 -24.40 11.88 39.68
C GLY A 651 -23.36 11.32 40.65
N ARG A 652 -23.52 11.54 41.95
CA ARG A 652 -22.58 11.03 42.97
C ARG A 652 -22.89 9.56 43.28
N SER A 653 -21.92 8.67 43.09
CA SER A 653 -21.81 7.43 43.86
C SER A 653 -20.35 6.96 43.94
N THR A 654 -19.98 6.45 45.12
CA THR A 654 -18.64 5.94 45.47
C THR A 654 -18.46 4.47 45.05
N PRO A 655 -17.22 3.98 44.91
CA PRO A 655 -16.93 2.73 44.19
C PRO A 655 -17.15 1.47 45.03
N VAL A 656 -17.48 0.37 44.35
CA VAL A 656 -17.38 -1.01 44.88
C VAL A 656 -16.59 -1.84 43.86
N GLY A 657 -15.58 -2.56 44.35
CA GLY A 657 -14.56 -3.21 43.52
C GLY A 657 -15.00 -4.54 42.91
N TRP A 658 -14.31 -4.93 41.83
CA TRP A 658 -14.46 -6.24 41.19
C TRP A 658 -13.49 -7.25 41.81
N SER A 659 -14.01 -8.33 42.38
CA SER A 659 -13.24 -9.43 42.95
C SER A 659 -12.94 -10.50 41.90
N SER A 660 -11.67 -10.85 41.74
CA SER A 660 -11.22 -11.97 40.91
C SER A 660 -11.52 -13.33 41.58
N GLY A 661 -12.25 -14.21 40.91
CA GLY A 661 -12.42 -15.61 41.32
C GLY A 661 -11.44 -16.54 40.62
N ARG A 662 -10.66 -17.32 41.39
CA ARG A 662 -10.04 -18.59 40.95
C ARG A 662 -10.91 -19.76 41.40
N PRO A 663 -10.86 -20.93 40.73
CA PRO A 663 -11.73 -22.05 41.04
C PRO A 663 -11.27 -22.89 42.24
N ASP A 664 -12.27 -23.36 42.98
CA ASP A 664 -12.42 -24.64 43.70
C ASP A 664 -11.31 -25.21 44.61
N GLU A 665 -11.64 -25.28 45.91
CA GLU A 665 -11.16 -26.32 46.85
C GLU A 665 -12.35 -26.87 47.70
N PRO A 666 -12.31 -28.15 48.13
CA PRO A 666 -13.40 -28.81 48.87
C PRO A 666 -13.44 -28.46 50.38
N PRO A 667 -14.52 -28.80 51.12
CA PRO A 667 -15.05 -27.87 52.12
C PRO A 667 -14.73 -28.14 53.62
N ALA A 668 -14.76 -27.02 54.35
CA ALA A 668 -15.30 -26.81 55.70
C ALA A 668 -14.61 -27.45 56.94
N GLY A 669 -14.09 -26.56 57.82
CA GLY A 669 -13.59 -26.89 59.15
C GLY A 669 -13.36 -25.65 60.04
N HIS A 670 -14.43 -24.92 60.37
CA HIS A 670 -14.43 -23.78 61.30
C HIS A 670 -14.43 -24.24 62.79
N PRO A 671 -14.21 -23.36 63.81
CA PRO A 671 -13.27 -22.22 63.89
C PRO A 671 -12.59 -22.09 65.30
N ARG A 672 -11.73 -21.06 65.47
CA ARG A 672 -11.61 -20.12 66.64
C ARG A 672 -10.18 -19.87 67.16
N GLY A 673 -9.87 -18.59 67.35
CA GLY A 673 -9.18 -18.11 68.56
C GLY A 673 -7.68 -17.79 68.44
N PRO A 674 -7.25 -16.53 68.67
CA PRO A 674 -5.84 -16.12 68.73
C PRO A 674 -5.40 -15.85 70.20
N PRO A 675 -4.32 -15.11 70.44
CA PRO A 675 -2.90 -15.46 70.27
C PRO A 675 -2.16 -15.46 71.64
N THR A 676 -0.84 -15.76 71.69
CA THR A 676 0.13 -15.03 72.54
C THR A 676 1.59 -15.56 72.47
N ASP A 677 2.52 -14.61 72.68
CA ASP A 677 3.76 -14.69 73.48
C ASP A 677 5.01 -15.52 73.09
N ARG A 678 6.05 -14.73 72.71
CA ARG A 678 7.36 -14.56 73.42
C ARG A 678 8.55 -15.49 73.13
N PRO A 679 9.80 -15.08 73.48
CA PRO A 679 10.94 -15.16 72.54
C PRO A 679 12.18 -15.85 73.15
N GLU A 680 13.40 -15.29 72.93
CA GLU A 680 14.73 -15.73 73.44
C GLU A 680 15.36 -16.93 72.68
N THR A 681 16.68 -17.25 72.66
CA THR A 681 18.01 -16.61 72.92
C THR A 681 19.09 -17.54 72.28
N ALA A 682 20.40 -17.22 72.08
CA ALA A 682 21.15 -15.98 71.81
C ALA A 682 22.64 -16.30 71.46
N GLY A 683 23.33 -15.41 70.73
CA GLY A 683 24.79 -15.35 70.58
C GLY A 683 25.40 -15.96 69.30
N ARG A 684 26.61 -15.59 68.85
CA ARG A 684 27.49 -14.41 69.05
C ARG A 684 28.79 -14.65 68.22
N HIS A 685 29.57 -13.59 67.96
CA HIS A 685 30.88 -13.54 67.27
C HIS A 685 30.86 -13.59 65.72
N GLY A 686 31.42 -12.61 64.99
CA GLY A 686 31.83 -11.26 65.38
C GLY A 686 32.73 -10.53 64.37
N SER A 687 32.64 -9.18 64.32
CA SER A 687 33.67 -8.19 63.93
C SER A 687 34.32 -8.25 62.51
N SER A 688 34.62 -7.15 61.79
CA SER A 688 34.24 -5.72 61.89
C SER A 688 34.74 -4.94 60.64
N ALA A 689 34.18 -3.74 60.39
CA ALA A 689 34.81 -2.43 60.03
C ALA A 689 36.01 -2.33 59.03
N HIS A 690 36.25 -1.24 58.26
CA HIS A 690 35.64 0.10 58.18
C HIS A 690 35.92 0.83 56.82
N ARG A 691 35.20 1.94 56.60
CA ARG A 691 35.24 2.95 55.48
C ARG A 691 36.53 3.85 55.48
N PRO A 692 36.60 5.03 54.79
CA PRO A 692 36.72 5.33 53.33
C PRO A 692 37.81 6.41 53.03
N SER A 693 37.89 7.03 51.83
CA SER A 693 38.11 8.51 51.61
C SER A 693 38.39 8.96 50.15
N THR A 694 37.78 10.11 49.75
CA THR A 694 38.27 11.31 48.99
C THR A 694 39.14 11.19 47.71
N ALA A 695 39.19 12.14 46.75
CA ALA A 695 38.76 13.55 46.67
C ALA A 695 38.44 13.96 45.18
N SER A 696 37.42 14.77 44.87
CA SER A 696 37.40 16.26 44.68
C SER A 696 37.91 16.83 43.33
N GLY A 697 37.13 17.72 42.70
CA GLY A 697 37.52 18.53 41.53
C GLY A 697 36.35 19.35 40.95
N ASP A 698 36.25 20.63 41.31
CA ASP A 698 35.12 21.52 40.99
C ASP A 698 35.13 22.15 39.59
N GLY A 699 33.98 22.71 39.16
CA GLY A 699 33.89 23.53 37.94
C GLY A 699 32.48 23.99 37.56
N ALA A 700 31.87 24.88 38.36
CA ALA A 700 30.56 25.46 38.06
C ALA A 700 30.64 26.72 37.18
N GLY A 701 29.63 26.96 36.33
CA GLY A 701 29.51 28.19 35.54
C GLY A 701 28.21 28.27 34.73
N ALA A 702 27.22 29.00 35.24
CA ALA A 702 25.99 29.33 34.52
C ALA A 702 25.95 30.84 34.24
N VAL A 703 25.35 31.25 33.10
CA VAL A 703 24.58 32.49 32.88
C VAL A 703 24.01 32.48 31.44
N SER A 704 22.88 33.15 31.24
CA SER A 704 22.04 33.17 30.02
C SER A 704 21.93 34.62 29.46
N PRO A 705 21.00 35.01 28.57
CA PRO A 705 21.08 34.90 27.10
C PRO A 705 20.91 36.22 26.30
N ASN A 706 21.16 36.16 24.97
CA ASN A 706 20.67 37.09 23.90
C ASN A 706 21.24 38.55 23.93
N PRO A 707 20.99 39.45 22.94
CA PRO A 707 20.03 39.40 21.82
C PRO A 707 20.55 39.79 20.40
N ALA A 708 19.59 39.89 19.48
CA ALA A 708 19.67 40.23 18.05
C ALA A 708 20.34 41.57 17.66
N GLY A 709 20.71 41.68 16.37
CA GLY A 709 21.03 42.93 15.67
C GLY A 709 20.94 42.75 14.14
N ALA A 710 20.13 43.58 13.46
CA ALA A 710 19.86 43.46 12.02
C ALA A 710 20.58 44.53 11.18
N ALA A 711 20.89 44.22 9.92
CA ALA A 711 21.12 45.22 8.86
C ALA A 711 20.94 44.62 7.46
N THR A 712 20.15 45.30 6.62
CA THR A 712 20.10 45.17 5.15
C THR A 712 20.49 46.53 4.52
N PRO A 713 20.30 46.78 3.22
CA PRO A 713 21.26 46.50 2.14
C PRO A 713 21.84 47.78 1.50
N GLY A 714 22.85 47.66 0.63
CA GLY A 714 23.43 48.80 -0.10
C GLY A 714 24.04 48.40 -1.45
N ALA A 715 23.76 49.18 -2.49
CA ALA A 715 24.17 48.94 -3.88
C ALA A 715 25.12 50.04 -4.42
N ALA A 716 25.52 49.91 -5.70
CA ALA A 716 26.33 50.82 -6.52
C ALA A 716 27.87 50.73 -6.35
N ALA A 717 28.71 51.03 -7.34
CA ALA A 717 28.61 51.05 -8.82
C ALA A 717 30.00 51.33 -9.45
N ARG A 718 30.14 51.19 -10.79
CA ARG A 718 31.29 51.60 -11.65
C ARG A 718 32.55 50.71 -11.48
N SER A 719 33.47 50.54 -12.43
CA SER A 719 33.63 50.79 -13.90
C SER A 719 34.98 50.15 -14.30
N GLY A 720 35.33 49.70 -15.50
CA GLY A 720 34.77 49.80 -16.86
C GLY A 720 35.84 49.34 -17.89
N HIS A 721 35.54 49.49 -19.19
CA HIS A 721 36.43 49.28 -20.38
C HIS A 721 36.92 47.85 -20.71
N VAL A 722 37.18 47.46 -21.97
CA VAL A 722 36.83 47.96 -23.33
C VAL A 722 37.01 46.77 -24.31
N GLY A 723 36.25 46.70 -25.42
CA GLY A 723 36.46 45.67 -26.46
C GLY A 723 35.39 45.66 -27.55
N ASP A 724 35.50 46.57 -28.51
CA ASP A 724 34.56 46.75 -29.62
C ASP A 724 34.68 45.69 -30.74
N LEU A 725 33.53 45.12 -31.16
CA LEU A 725 32.92 45.09 -32.53
C LEU A 725 33.73 44.58 -33.74
N PRO A 726 33.11 44.33 -34.93
CA PRO A 726 31.68 44.38 -35.35
C PRO A 726 31.16 43.01 -35.88
N ALA A 727 29.95 42.74 -36.40
CA ALA A 727 28.58 43.31 -36.44
C ALA A 727 27.93 42.91 -37.79
N ALA A 728 26.77 42.23 -37.77
CA ALA A 728 25.74 42.14 -38.83
C ALA A 728 24.56 41.28 -38.29
N ALA A 729 23.41 41.85 -37.88
CA ALA A 729 22.26 42.22 -38.73
C ALA A 729 21.58 41.01 -39.42
N GLY A 730 20.30 40.68 -39.17
CA GLY A 730 19.33 41.27 -38.23
C GLY A 730 17.90 40.73 -38.40
N HIS A 731 16.92 41.57 -38.06
CA HIS A 731 15.45 41.43 -38.20
C HIS A 731 14.62 40.72 -37.11
N GLU A 732 13.43 41.32 -36.94
CA GLU A 732 12.46 41.19 -35.83
C GLU A 732 11.13 40.62 -36.42
N PRO A 733 9.96 40.56 -35.71
CA PRO A 733 9.26 39.29 -35.59
C PRO A 733 7.88 39.21 -36.27
N ARG A 734 7.33 37.99 -36.29
CA ARG A 734 5.89 37.70 -36.30
C ARG A 734 5.60 36.46 -35.45
#